data_AF-I3YMI3-F1
#
_entry.id   AF-I3YMI3-F1
#
_cell.length_a   1.000
_cell.length_b   1.000
_cell.length_c   1.000
_cell.angle_alpha   90.00
_cell.angle_beta   90.00
_cell.angle_gamma   90.00
#
_symmetry.space_group_name_H-M   'P 1'
#
loop_
_entity.id
_entity.type
_entity.pdbx_description
1 polymer ?
#
loop_
_entity_poly.entity_id
_entity_poly.type
_entity_poly.pdbx_seq_one_letter_code
_entity_poly.pdbx_strand_id
1 'polypeptide(L)'
;MATLSQIEEEDNEIYAYVVLGAICIGFLLLLTQLYYANYDLVQRLHIDIPFLDKHVFSKEGMKLLLGDSYKVRNVVLFLFAFSLTSPSKGEKPTSLWRQLAGLGISVAVFHCCRFFLLIPLTTVGQSLNILGSLISAVCILSYCGRITRFYLAPDSSLNENERLADGFEQTTELIETPTSVNWKYEFSYQGKIRTGYINELAVYRASFVIGMPGTGKSHSFLDPAMKQLIAKHFSAVVYDYKDPTLSNAVYQYYVAYKREHPNSPLRFGYLSYVNINHTYRCNPMKGISTSAEAVNFAITILTALNKNFVEKQGEFFTESAKSYTAIVIYALGVLFGGRYLSLPHTLTMLSQVPSVLFPVLKLISVLYPDMKTLFSPFKEAYDTNTLPQLQGQLASAQIGLGSMSDASLAYVMTEDEESQDIAVDLDTISSKESPMLLCLGSNPRLGAVLGLANAVYLTRIANLLNRKGRNPTAFFADEVVTTYINGLDNLIATARSNKIAVFLGFQDFSQMVRDYGQKIADAIVNTVNNVFVGAVKGKTAKELAESFGKKTVKKISKSITEEGKVTTSIAEHKEDRITQSMIEELSQGEFVGRVADEYGKEIKCKVFHGKVIVETPEKEQRLREELESQAKSECESEGRPYLPDETPWMPKVRNWSDEEIKRRLRLNMIKINNEVSDVLLRLNEIADTYKILTHLTTGNDEFCLRHYLADPQNPQKRINLFVWLEEAYRIVWRMEELELKDDILSSEEKFLLLLRDVYTTSYEGLQQILKAREQYHAMDLNSVKLLIDEYEDEYGTNLVNP
;
A
#
# COMPACT_ATOMS: atom_id res chain seq x y z
N MET A 1 3.40 -35.85 -29.89
CA MET A 1 2.08 -36.06 -29.26
C MET A 1 0.96 -35.45 -30.11
N ALA A 2 1.02 -34.17 -30.51
CA ALA A 2 -0.01 -33.56 -31.36
C ALA A 2 -0.21 -34.22 -32.75
N THR A 3 0.85 -34.77 -33.35
CA THR A 3 0.77 -35.53 -34.62
C THR A 3 0.23 -36.94 -34.47
N LEU A 4 0.35 -37.56 -33.28
CA LEU A 4 -0.25 -38.87 -32.98
C LEU A 4 -1.74 -38.72 -32.64
N SER A 5 -2.13 -37.64 -31.96
CA SER A 5 -3.53 -37.36 -31.66
C SER A 5 -4.33 -36.96 -32.91
N GLN A 6 -3.73 -36.27 -33.87
CA GLN A 6 -4.37 -35.96 -35.16
C GLN A 6 -4.59 -37.20 -36.02
N ILE A 7 -3.66 -38.17 -36.00
CA ILE A 7 -3.82 -39.45 -36.69
C ILE A 7 -4.90 -40.31 -36.01
N GLU A 8 -4.96 -40.31 -34.67
CA GLU A 8 -6.04 -40.99 -33.92
C GLU A 8 -7.43 -40.33 -34.12
N GLU A 9 -7.51 -39.02 -34.33
CA GLU A 9 -8.75 -38.32 -34.65
C GLU A 9 -9.24 -38.65 -36.07
N GLU A 10 -8.37 -38.64 -37.09
CA GLU A 10 -8.71 -39.01 -38.47
C GLU A 10 -9.16 -40.49 -38.59
N ASP A 11 -8.47 -41.42 -37.92
CA ASP A 11 -8.88 -42.82 -37.91
C ASP A 11 -10.25 -43.01 -37.23
N ASN A 12 -10.51 -42.34 -36.11
CA ASN A 12 -11.79 -42.40 -35.41
C ASN A 12 -12.96 -41.84 -36.23
N GLU A 13 -12.74 -40.81 -37.06
CA GLU A 13 -13.77 -40.31 -37.98
C GLU A 13 -14.11 -41.33 -39.06
N ILE A 14 -13.10 -41.98 -39.67
CA ILE A 14 -13.32 -43.02 -40.69
C ILE A 14 -14.12 -44.20 -40.11
N TYR A 15 -13.78 -44.67 -38.90
CA TYR A 15 -14.53 -45.72 -38.22
C TYR A 15 -15.98 -45.30 -37.93
N ALA A 16 -16.23 -44.04 -37.56
CA ALA A 16 -17.57 -43.52 -37.35
C ALA A 16 -18.42 -43.55 -38.62
N TYR A 17 -17.84 -43.20 -39.78
CA TYR A 17 -18.53 -43.29 -41.07
C TYR A 17 -18.84 -44.74 -41.48
N VAL A 18 -17.93 -45.68 -41.21
CA VAL A 18 -18.16 -47.12 -41.46
C VAL A 18 -19.31 -47.66 -40.61
N VAL A 19 -19.35 -47.31 -39.33
CA VAL A 19 -20.42 -47.73 -38.41
C VAL A 19 -21.77 -47.11 -38.81
N LEU A 20 -21.79 -45.82 -39.15
CA LEU A 20 -23.00 -45.16 -39.64
C LEU A 20 -23.48 -45.78 -40.96
N GLY A 21 -22.55 -46.09 -41.88
CA GLY A 21 -22.82 -46.80 -43.13
C GLY A 21 -23.46 -48.17 -42.89
N ALA A 22 -22.91 -48.98 -41.98
CA ALA A 22 -23.46 -50.28 -41.63
C ALA A 22 -24.88 -50.19 -41.05
N ILE A 23 -25.14 -49.20 -40.17
CA ILE A 23 -26.48 -48.96 -39.61
C ILE A 23 -27.47 -48.56 -40.71
N CYS A 24 -27.10 -47.64 -41.60
CA CYS A 24 -27.93 -47.21 -42.73
C CYS A 24 -28.26 -48.37 -43.68
N ILE A 25 -27.26 -49.20 -44.03
CA ILE A 25 -27.46 -50.41 -44.84
C ILE A 25 -28.38 -51.40 -44.11
N GLY A 26 -28.22 -51.58 -42.80
CA GLY A 26 -29.08 -52.43 -41.97
C GLY A 26 -30.54 -52.00 -41.99
N PHE A 27 -30.81 -50.70 -41.84
CA PHE A 27 -32.17 -50.16 -41.95
C PHE A 27 -32.74 -50.28 -43.36
N LEU A 28 -31.94 -50.01 -44.40
CA LEU A 28 -32.38 -50.13 -45.78
C LEU A 28 -32.76 -51.57 -46.14
N LEU A 29 -31.97 -52.54 -45.69
CA LEU A 29 -32.24 -53.97 -45.84
C LEU A 29 -33.49 -54.39 -45.08
N LEU A 30 -33.67 -53.89 -43.84
CA LEU A 30 -34.87 -54.13 -43.03
C LEU A 30 -36.13 -53.54 -43.70
N LEU A 31 -36.08 -52.31 -44.19
CA LEU A 31 -37.20 -51.65 -44.85
C LEU A 31 -37.59 -52.35 -46.16
N THR A 32 -36.60 -52.76 -46.96
CA THR A 32 -36.83 -53.52 -48.19
C THR A 32 -37.50 -54.86 -47.89
N GLN A 33 -37.08 -55.52 -46.81
CA GLN A 33 -37.68 -56.77 -46.36
C GLN A 33 -39.09 -56.60 -45.80
N LEU A 34 -39.34 -55.55 -45.03
CA LEU A 34 -40.67 -55.24 -44.51
C LEU A 34 -41.64 -54.87 -45.63
N TYR A 35 -41.16 -54.14 -46.65
CA TYR A 35 -41.91 -53.86 -47.87
C TYR A 35 -42.30 -55.15 -48.60
N TYR A 36 -41.34 -56.06 -48.81
CA TYR A 36 -41.59 -57.34 -49.48
C TYR A 36 -42.51 -58.28 -48.69
N ALA A 37 -42.29 -58.41 -47.38
CA ALA A 37 -43.04 -59.33 -46.53
C ALA A 37 -44.48 -58.88 -46.23
N ASN A 38 -44.79 -57.58 -46.39
CA ASN A 38 -46.11 -56.99 -46.14
C ASN A 38 -46.68 -56.34 -47.40
N TYR A 39 -46.39 -56.90 -48.58
CA TYR A 39 -46.71 -56.29 -49.87
C TYR A 39 -48.23 -56.10 -50.11
N ASP A 40 -49.07 -56.98 -49.57
CA ASP A 40 -50.54 -56.83 -49.63
C ASP A 40 -51.02 -55.53 -48.94
N LEU A 41 -50.47 -55.18 -47.77
CA LEU A 41 -50.74 -53.90 -47.12
C LEU A 41 -50.19 -52.72 -47.91
N VAL A 42 -48.98 -52.85 -48.48
CA VAL A 42 -48.36 -51.81 -49.31
C VAL A 42 -49.25 -51.47 -50.52
N GLN A 43 -49.79 -52.47 -51.20
CA GLN A 43 -50.72 -52.28 -52.33
C GLN A 43 -52.04 -51.64 -51.89
N ARG A 44 -52.62 -52.07 -50.77
CA ARG A 44 -53.87 -51.48 -50.24
C ARG A 44 -53.73 -50.01 -49.85
N LEU A 45 -52.53 -49.60 -49.43
CA LEU A 45 -52.24 -48.22 -49.05
C LEU A 45 -51.77 -47.36 -50.24
N HIS A 46 -51.65 -47.93 -51.45
CA HIS A 46 -51.10 -47.26 -52.63
C HIS A 46 -49.68 -46.69 -52.41
N ILE A 47 -48.86 -47.42 -51.64
CA ILE A 47 -47.45 -47.09 -51.36
C ILE A 47 -46.52 -47.94 -52.25
N ASP A 48 -47.06 -48.63 -53.25
CA ASP A 48 -46.27 -49.42 -54.18
C ASP A 48 -45.28 -48.55 -54.97
N ILE A 49 -44.07 -49.05 -55.13
CA ILE A 49 -42.96 -48.39 -55.81
C ILE A 49 -42.68 -49.17 -57.10
N PRO A 50 -43.23 -48.73 -58.25
CA PRO A 50 -43.19 -49.49 -59.51
C PRO A 50 -41.77 -49.86 -59.96
N PHE A 51 -40.78 -49.03 -59.59
CA PHE A 51 -39.37 -49.30 -59.85
C PHE A 51 -38.87 -50.56 -59.11
N LEU A 52 -39.14 -50.68 -57.80
CA LEU A 52 -38.70 -51.81 -56.98
C LEU A 52 -39.43 -53.09 -57.38
N ASP A 53 -40.74 -52.99 -57.64
CA ASP A 53 -41.57 -54.14 -58.02
C ASP A 53 -41.14 -54.72 -59.37
N LYS A 54 -40.79 -53.86 -60.34
CA LYS A 54 -40.36 -54.28 -61.69
C LYS A 54 -38.90 -54.70 -61.79
N HIS A 55 -37.98 -54.10 -61.02
CA HIS A 55 -36.53 -54.32 -61.21
C HIS A 55 -35.82 -55.02 -60.06
N VAL A 56 -36.38 -55.00 -58.85
CA VAL A 56 -35.78 -55.58 -57.64
C VAL A 56 -36.52 -56.85 -57.25
N PHE A 57 -37.83 -56.78 -57.03
CA PHE A 57 -38.62 -57.93 -56.59
C PHE A 57 -39.01 -58.91 -57.72
N SER A 58 -38.79 -58.54 -58.99
CA SER A 58 -38.98 -59.42 -60.15
C SER A 58 -37.84 -60.43 -60.35
N LYS A 59 -36.65 -60.17 -59.77
CA LYS A 59 -35.47 -61.04 -59.88
C LYS A 59 -35.58 -62.24 -58.94
N GLU A 60 -35.33 -63.44 -59.46
CA GLU A 60 -35.43 -64.70 -58.71
C GLU A 60 -34.52 -64.74 -57.47
N GLY A 61 -33.29 -64.21 -57.60
CA GLY A 61 -32.33 -64.13 -56.48
C GLY A 61 -32.80 -63.22 -55.33
N MET A 62 -33.51 -62.13 -55.63
CA MET A 62 -34.03 -61.22 -54.60
C MET A 62 -35.24 -61.82 -53.88
N LYS A 63 -36.09 -62.59 -54.58
CA LYS A 63 -37.18 -63.35 -53.95
C LYS A 63 -36.65 -64.43 -53.01
N LEU A 64 -35.54 -65.08 -53.36
CA LEU A 64 -34.88 -66.06 -52.49
C LEU A 64 -34.28 -65.42 -51.24
N LEU A 65 -33.63 -64.26 -51.39
CA LEU A 65 -33.01 -63.51 -50.28
C LEU A 65 -34.07 -62.96 -49.31
N LEU A 66 -35.10 -62.30 -49.85
CA LEU A 66 -36.15 -61.63 -49.07
C LEU A 66 -37.29 -62.58 -48.66
N GLY A 67 -37.37 -63.77 -49.24
CA GLY A 67 -38.36 -64.79 -48.84
C GLY A 67 -38.12 -65.33 -47.44
N ASP A 68 -36.88 -65.34 -46.97
CA ASP A 68 -36.51 -65.83 -45.63
C ASP A 68 -36.28 -64.66 -44.66
N SER A 69 -37.37 -64.18 -44.06
CA SER A 69 -37.32 -63.07 -43.10
C SER A 69 -36.39 -63.33 -41.90
N TYR A 70 -36.13 -64.59 -41.54
CA TYR A 70 -35.25 -64.91 -40.42
C TYR A 70 -33.78 -64.62 -40.78
N LYS A 71 -33.33 -65.04 -41.97
CA LYS A 71 -31.97 -64.77 -42.46
C LYS A 71 -31.71 -63.28 -42.60
N VAL A 72 -32.65 -62.54 -43.18
CA VAL A 72 -32.52 -61.10 -43.37
C VAL A 72 -32.39 -60.37 -42.03
N ARG A 73 -33.20 -60.72 -41.04
CA ARG A 73 -33.11 -60.14 -39.68
C ARG A 73 -31.75 -60.41 -39.01
N ASN A 74 -31.16 -61.59 -39.19
CA ASN A 74 -29.82 -61.89 -38.67
C ASN A 74 -28.72 -61.05 -39.35
N VAL A 75 -28.83 -60.78 -40.64
CA VAL A 75 -27.92 -59.86 -41.35
C VAL A 75 -28.07 -58.43 -40.83
N VAL A 76 -29.29 -57.97 -40.56
CA VAL A 76 -29.54 -56.66 -39.93
C VAL A 76 -28.91 -56.59 -38.54
N LEU A 77 -29.07 -57.63 -37.71
CA LEU A 77 -28.45 -57.69 -36.39
C LEU A 77 -26.92 -57.65 -36.46
N PHE A 78 -26.33 -58.37 -37.43
CA PHE A 78 -24.89 -58.32 -37.67
C PHE A 78 -24.41 -56.92 -38.03
N LEU A 79 -25.13 -56.21 -38.91
CA LEU A 79 -24.83 -54.83 -39.27
C LEU A 79 -24.99 -53.87 -38.09
N PHE A 80 -25.99 -54.07 -37.23
CA PHE A 80 -26.16 -53.29 -36.01
C PHE A 80 -25.11 -53.60 -34.94
N ALA A 81 -24.50 -54.79 -34.94
CA ALA A 81 -23.43 -55.12 -33.99
C ALA A 81 -22.20 -54.21 -34.16
N PHE A 82 -21.96 -53.63 -35.34
CA PHE A 82 -20.93 -52.61 -35.55
C PHE A 82 -21.14 -51.35 -34.69
N SER A 83 -22.36 -51.07 -34.23
CA SER A 83 -22.59 -49.98 -33.28
C SER A 83 -21.90 -50.20 -31.93
N LEU A 84 -21.48 -51.43 -31.60
CA LEU A 84 -20.74 -51.72 -30.38
C LEU A 84 -19.30 -51.21 -30.43
N THR A 85 -18.76 -50.92 -31.61
CA THR A 85 -17.36 -50.52 -31.80
C THR A 85 -17.15 -49.01 -31.88
N SER A 86 -18.22 -48.20 -31.87
CA SER A 86 -18.13 -46.74 -31.98
C SER A 86 -18.40 -46.04 -30.65
N PRO A 87 -17.57 -45.06 -30.24
CA PRO A 87 -17.81 -44.30 -29.02
C PRO A 87 -19.14 -43.53 -29.09
N SER A 88 -20.04 -43.81 -28.14
CA SER A 88 -21.35 -43.18 -28.04
C SER A 88 -21.33 -42.03 -27.02
N LYS A 89 -21.89 -40.86 -27.38
CA LYS A 89 -22.02 -39.69 -26.48
C LYS A 89 -23.08 -39.94 -25.40
N GLY A 90 -22.73 -39.71 -24.12
CA GLY A 90 -23.66 -39.71 -22.99
C GLY A 90 -23.10 -40.34 -21.70
N GLU A 91 -23.87 -40.33 -20.61
CA GLU A 91 -23.43 -40.84 -19.30
C GLU A 91 -23.25 -42.37 -19.27
N LYS A 92 -22.31 -42.85 -18.44
CA LYS A 92 -22.00 -44.28 -18.24
C LYS A 92 -23.16 -44.97 -17.48
N PRO A 93 -23.76 -46.04 -18.00
CA PRO A 93 -24.87 -46.70 -17.34
C PRO A 93 -24.44 -47.42 -16.05
N THR A 94 -25.34 -47.45 -15.05
CA THR A 94 -25.05 -47.99 -13.71
C THR A 94 -24.91 -49.52 -13.65
N SER A 95 -25.45 -50.27 -14.62
CA SER A 95 -25.40 -51.74 -14.62
C SER A 95 -25.35 -52.30 -16.04
N LEU A 96 -24.28 -53.06 -16.35
CA LEU A 96 -24.10 -53.78 -17.60
C LEU A 96 -25.18 -54.85 -17.83
N TRP A 97 -25.49 -55.63 -16.79
CA TRP A 97 -26.47 -56.72 -16.87
C TRP A 97 -27.87 -56.26 -17.27
N ARG A 98 -28.29 -55.08 -16.82
CA ARG A 98 -29.56 -54.48 -17.23
C ARG A 98 -29.57 -54.11 -18.71
N GLN A 99 -28.45 -53.63 -19.26
CA GLN A 99 -28.34 -53.29 -20.68
C GLN A 99 -28.31 -54.54 -21.56
N LEU A 100 -27.58 -55.58 -21.14
CA LEU A 100 -27.57 -56.88 -21.84
C LEU A 100 -28.95 -57.54 -21.84
N ALA A 101 -29.68 -57.50 -20.73
CA ALA A 101 -31.05 -57.99 -20.66
C ALA A 101 -31.99 -57.20 -21.58
N GLY A 102 -31.89 -55.86 -21.59
CA GLY A 102 -32.66 -55.01 -22.51
C GLY A 102 -32.35 -55.27 -23.98
N LEU A 103 -31.08 -55.48 -24.32
CA LEU A 103 -30.66 -55.88 -25.67
C LEU A 103 -31.25 -57.24 -26.05
N GLY A 104 -31.14 -58.24 -25.17
CA GLY A 104 -31.68 -59.58 -25.39
C GLY A 104 -33.20 -59.60 -25.62
N ILE A 105 -33.95 -58.84 -24.80
CA ILE A 105 -35.40 -58.66 -24.99
C ILE A 105 -35.70 -57.99 -26.34
N SER A 106 -34.93 -56.96 -26.71
CA SER A 106 -35.13 -56.24 -27.98
C SER A 106 -34.81 -57.13 -29.20
N VAL A 107 -33.81 -58.01 -29.11
CA VAL A 107 -33.53 -59.01 -30.16
C VAL A 107 -34.64 -60.06 -30.24
N ALA A 108 -35.15 -60.53 -29.10
CA ALA A 108 -36.26 -61.49 -29.06
C ALA A 108 -37.54 -60.91 -29.68
N VAL A 109 -37.94 -59.70 -29.29
CA VAL A 109 -39.09 -58.98 -29.88
C VAL A 109 -38.88 -58.78 -31.39
N PHE A 110 -37.66 -58.41 -31.80
CA PHE A 110 -37.33 -58.24 -33.22
C PHE A 110 -37.54 -59.52 -34.03
N HIS A 111 -37.24 -60.72 -33.51
CA HIS A 111 -37.57 -61.96 -34.23
C HIS A 111 -39.05 -62.34 -34.12
N CYS A 112 -39.68 -62.11 -32.96
CA CYS A 112 -41.07 -62.45 -32.71
C CYS A 112 -42.04 -61.69 -33.61
N CYS A 113 -41.72 -60.46 -34.01
CA CYS A 113 -42.56 -59.66 -34.91
C CYS A 113 -42.90 -60.35 -36.24
N ARG A 114 -42.06 -61.27 -36.73
CA ARG A 114 -42.37 -62.03 -37.96
C ARG A 114 -43.60 -62.93 -37.80
N PHE A 115 -43.87 -63.43 -36.59
CA PHE A 115 -44.99 -64.35 -36.36
C PHE A 115 -46.34 -63.66 -36.51
N PHE A 116 -46.41 -62.33 -36.47
CA PHE A 116 -47.61 -61.58 -36.84
C PHE A 116 -48.02 -61.78 -38.31
N LEU A 117 -47.11 -62.25 -39.18
CA LEU A 117 -47.42 -62.66 -40.56
C LEU A 117 -48.17 -64.00 -40.65
N LEU A 118 -48.18 -64.82 -39.59
CA LEU A 118 -48.96 -66.07 -39.53
C LEU A 118 -50.44 -65.84 -39.20
N ILE A 119 -50.79 -64.64 -38.76
CA ILE A 119 -52.19 -64.25 -38.54
C ILE A 119 -52.81 -64.04 -39.92
N PRO A 120 -53.85 -64.81 -40.31
CA PRO A 120 -54.34 -64.82 -41.69
C PRO A 120 -54.80 -63.42 -42.14
N LEU A 121 -54.01 -62.80 -43.04
CA LEU A 121 -54.32 -61.65 -43.91
C LEU A 121 -55.15 -60.52 -43.30
N THR A 122 -54.85 -60.13 -42.05
CA THR A 122 -55.39 -58.90 -41.47
C THR A 122 -54.39 -57.76 -41.65
N THR A 123 -54.90 -56.58 -42.02
CA THR A 123 -54.18 -55.30 -42.03
C THR A 123 -53.42 -55.08 -40.71
N VAL A 124 -54.02 -55.52 -39.59
CA VAL A 124 -53.46 -55.44 -38.24
C VAL A 124 -52.16 -56.23 -38.09
N GLY A 125 -52.09 -57.48 -38.55
CA GLY A 125 -50.89 -58.31 -38.42
C GLY A 125 -49.69 -57.75 -39.18
N GLN A 126 -49.92 -57.23 -40.39
CA GLN A 126 -48.89 -56.59 -41.21
C GLN A 126 -48.40 -55.27 -40.59
N SER A 127 -49.31 -54.44 -40.08
CA SER A 127 -48.94 -53.21 -39.36
C SER A 127 -48.13 -53.49 -38.08
N LEU A 128 -48.50 -54.50 -37.30
CA LEU A 128 -47.78 -54.91 -36.09
C LEU A 128 -46.37 -55.45 -36.41
N ASN A 129 -46.22 -56.19 -37.50
CA ASN A 129 -44.90 -56.65 -37.96
C ASN A 129 -44.00 -55.46 -38.34
N ILE A 130 -44.51 -54.49 -39.11
CA ILE A 130 -43.73 -53.30 -39.52
C ILE A 130 -43.34 -52.46 -38.29
N LEU A 131 -44.34 -52.03 -37.51
CA LEU A 131 -44.11 -51.13 -36.38
C LEU A 131 -43.26 -51.79 -35.30
N GLY A 132 -43.56 -53.04 -34.95
CA GLY A 132 -42.79 -53.79 -33.95
C GLY A 132 -41.34 -54.01 -34.38
N SER A 133 -41.09 -54.33 -35.65
CA SER A 133 -39.72 -54.54 -36.16
C SER A 133 -38.90 -53.25 -36.15
N LEU A 134 -39.50 -52.10 -36.48
CA LEU A 134 -38.82 -50.80 -36.47
C LEU A 134 -38.54 -50.31 -35.05
N ILE A 135 -39.50 -50.43 -34.12
CA ILE A 135 -39.29 -50.07 -32.71
C ILE A 135 -38.18 -50.93 -32.12
N SER A 136 -38.22 -52.25 -32.35
CA SER A 136 -37.21 -53.16 -31.81
C SER A 136 -35.80 -52.90 -32.39
N ALA A 137 -35.70 -52.54 -33.66
CA ALA A 137 -34.44 -52.14 -34.30
C ALA A 137 -33.82 -50.89 -33.63
N VAL A 138 -34.64 -49.87 -33.35
CA VAL A 138 -34.19 -48.67 -32.62
C VAL A 138 -33.76 -49.00 -31.20
N CYS A 139 -34.52 -49.86 -30.50
CA CYS A 139 -34.18 -50.31 -29.15
C CYS A 139 -32.83 -51.05 -29.14
N ILE A 140 -32.57 -51.95 -30.10
CA ILE A 140 -31.29 -52.67 -30.23
C ILE A 140 -30.12 -51.68 -30.32
N LEU A 141 -30.20 -50.70 -31.23
CA LEU A 141 -29.14 -49.69 -31.37
C LEU A 141 -28.96 -48.83 -30.11
N SER A 142 -30.04 -48.48 -29.43
CA SER A 142 -30.00 -47.74 -28.16
C SER A 142 -29.25 -48.52 -27.07
N TYR A 143 -29.52 -49.83 -26.93
CA TYR A 143 -28.85 -50.67 -25.95
C TYR A 143 -27.39 -50.95 -26.33
N CYS A 144 -27.07 -51.15 -27.61
CA CYS A 144 -25.67 -51.25 -28.07
C CYS A 144 -24.87 -49.99 -27.69
N GLY A 145 -25.40 -48.79 -27.98
CA GLY A 145 -24.72 -47.54 -27.60
C GLY A 145 -24.56 -47.34 -26.09
N ARG A 146 -25.47 -47.87 -25.26
CA ARG A 146 -25.31 -47.87 -23.80
C ARG A 146 -24.23 -48.85 -23.33
N ILE A 147 -24.12 -50.02 -23.94
CA ILE A 147 -23.08 -51.02 -23.62
C ILE A 147 -21.70 -50.44 -23.97
N THR A 148 -21.54 -49.81 -25.12
CA THR A 148 -20.26 -49.19 -25.51
C THR A 148 -19.82 -48.09 -24.54
N ARG A 149 -20.76 -47.26 -24.04
CA ARG A 149 -20.48 -46.30 -22.98
C ARG A 149 -20.01 -46.92 -21.67
N PHE A 150 -20.47 -48.14 -21.34
CA PHE A 150 -20.01 -48.84 -20.14
C PHE A 150 -18.50 -49.15 -20.20
N TYR A 151 -17.98 -49.45 -21.39
CA TYR A 151 -16.57 -49.82 -21.57
C TYR A 151 -15.66 -48.62 -21.93
N LEU A 152 -16.14 -47.64 -22.69
CA LEU A 152 -15.31 -46.58 -23.27
C LEU A 152 -15.43 -45.21 -22.60
N ALA A 153 -16.39 -44.97 -21.71
CA ALA A 153 -16.52 -43.67 -21.04
C ALA A 153 -15.45 -43.47 -19.95
N PRO A 154 -14.72 -42.33 -19.92
CA PRO A 154 -13.72 -42.04 -18.91
C PRO A 154 -14.34 -41.98 -17.50
N ASP A 155 -13.65 -42.56 -16.51
CA ASP A 155 -14.11 -42.65 -15.12
C ASP A 155 -13.93 -41.31 -14.39
N SER A 156 -14.97 -40.88 -13.66
CA SER A 156 -15.05 -39.62 -12.89
C SER A 156 -14.05 -39.45 -11.72
N SER A 157 -13.18 -40.44 -11.47
CA SER A 157 -12.26 -40.41 -10.32
C SER A 157 -11.05 -39.49 -10.48
N LEU A 158 -10.67 -39.10 -11.70
CA LEU A 158 -9.65 -38.05 -11.91
C LEU A 158 -10.19 -36.69 -11.42
N ASN A 159 -11.45 -36.37 -11.76
CA ASN A 159 -12.15 -35.18 -11.26
C ASN A 159 -12.33 -35.21 -9.73
N GLU A 160 -12.40 -36.39 -9.10
CA GLU A 160 -12.60 -36.49 -7.65
C GLU A 160 -11.34 -36.12 -6.86
N ASN A 161 -10.14 -36.44 -7.36
CA ASN A 161 -8.89 -35.97 -6.75
C ASN A 161 -8.72 -34.45 -6.90
N GLU A 162 -9.06 -33.89 -8.06
CA GLU A 162 -9.08 -32.44 -8.27
C GLU A 162 -10.08 -31.77 -7.32
N ARG A 163 -11.27 -32.34 -7.17
CA ARG A 163 -12.26 -31.87 -6.20
C ARG A 163 -11.74 -31.94 -4.77
N LEU A 164 -11.05 -33.01 -4.37
CA LEU A 164 -10.52 -33.14 -3.01
C LEU A 164 -9.32 -32.21 -2.75
N ALA A 165 -8.58 -31.87 -3.80
CA ALA A 165 -7.48 -30.91 -3.76
C ALA A 165 -7.94 -29.45 -3.85
N ASP A 166 -9.18 -29.20 -4.30
CA ASP A 166 -9.74 -27.87 -4.50
C ASP A 166 -9.96 -27.11 -3.17
N GLY A 167 -9.20 -26.03 -3.00
CA GLY A 167 -9.28 -25.12 -1.85
C GLY A 167 -8.95 -25.75 -0.51
N PHE A 168 -9.40 -25.11 0.57
CA PHE A 168 -9.30 -25.58 1.95
C PHE A 168 -10.45 -24.99 2.78
N GLU A 169 -10.67 -25.50 4.00
CA GLU A 169 -11.70 -24.98 4.90
C GLU A 169 -11.34 -23.55 5.34
N GLN A 170 -12.26 -22.60 5.16
CA GLN A 170 -12.08 -21.19 5.52
C GLN A 170 -13.27 -20.68 6.34
N THR A 171 -13.10 -19.53 6.99
CA THR A 171 -14.12 -18.97 7.90
C THR A 171 -15.36 -18.50 7.14
N THR A 172 -16.53 -19.03 7.51
CA THR A 172 -17.84 -18.69 6.91
C THR A 172 -18.70 -17.76 7.77
N GLU A 173 -18.35 -17.59 9.04
CA GLU A 173 -19.10 -16.79 10.00
C GLU A 173 -18.53 -15.36 10.08
N LEU A 174 -19.42 -14.37 10.11
CA LEU A 174 -19.07 -12.98 10.36
C LEU A 174 -18.86 -12.79 11.86
N ILE A 175 -17.70 -12.27 12.26
CA ILE A 175 -17.36 -11.99 13.66
C ILE A 175 -17.09 -10.49 13.79
N GLU A 176 -18.07 -9.75 14.30
CA GLU A 176 -17.96 -8.31 14.51
C GLU A 176 -17.51 -7.97 15.94
N THR A 177 -16.63 -6.97 16.04
CA THR A 177 -16.21 -6.36 17.29
C THR A 177 -16.23 -4.83 17.15
N PRO A 178 -16.14 -4.07 18.26
CA PRO A 178 -16.06 -2.62 18.22
C PRO A 178 -14.88 -2.06 17.41
N THR A 179 -13.88 -2.90 17.11
CA THR A 179 -12.67 -2.50 16.39
C THR A 179 -12.35 -3.37 15.18
N SER A 180 -13.10 -4.45 14.92
CA SER A 180 -12.81 -5.37 13.82
C SER A 180 -12.97 -4.70 12.45
N VAL A 181 -12.34 -5.28 11.44
CA VAL A 181 -12.68 -5.02 10.04
C VAL A 181 -13.01 -6.35 9.37
N ASN A 182 -14.10 -6.37 8.61
CA ASN A 182 -14.68 -7.58 8.06
C ASN A 182 -14.87 -7.45 6.55
N TRP A 183 -14.43 -8.45 5.77
CA TRP A 183 -14.64 -8.49 4.32
C TRP A 183 -15.37 -9.76 3.92
N LYS A 184 -16.42 -9.60 3.11
CA LYS A 184 -17.11 -10.72 2.48
C LYS A 184 -16.29 -11.19 1.28
N TYR A 185 -16.21 -12.50 1.08
CA TYR A 185 -15.48 -13.06 -0.06
C TYR A 185 -16.08 -14.41 -0.49
N GLU A 186 -15.80 -14.78 -1.73
CA GLU A 186 -16.14 -16.08 -2.32
C GLU A 186 -14.90 -16.94 -2.48
N PHE A 187 -14.99 -18.21 -2.08
CA PHE A 187 -13.90 -19.16 -2.20
C PHE A 187 -14.39 -20.51 -2.69
N SER A 188 -13.53 -21.24 -3.40
CA SER A 188 -13.80 -22.63 -3.76
C SER A 188 -13.35 -23.56 -2.65
N TYR A 189 -14.19 -24.54 -2.31
CA TYR A 189 -13.81 -25.64 -1.43
C TYR A 189 -14.57 -26.91 -1.82
N GLN A 190 -13.80 -27.95 -2.17
CA GLN A 190 -14.32 -29.24 -2.60
C GLN A 190 -15.21 -29.19 -3.85
N GLY A 191 -14.86 -28.35 -4.83
CA GLY A 191 -15.58 -28.14 -6.08
C GLY A 191 -16.85 -27.31 -5.94
N LYS A 192 -17.03 -26.61 -4.81
CA LYS A 192 -18.19 -25.75 -4.54
C LYS A 192 -17.72 -24.36 -4.16
N ILE A 193 -18.31 -23.35 -4.79
CA ILE A 193 -18.15 -21.95 -4.39
C ILE A 193 -18.95 -21.74 -3.09
N ARG A 194 -18.30 -21.12 -2.11
CA ARG A 194 -18.88 -20.76 -0.81
C ARG A 194 -18.60 -19.29 -0.54
N THR A 195 -19.52 -18.66 0.20
CA THR A 195 -19.31 -17.31 0.73
C THR A 195 -18.76 -17.43 2.16
N GLY A 196 -17.78 -16.58 2.49
CA GLY A 196 -17.28 -16.45 3.85
C GLY A 196 -16.89 -15.03 4.20
N TYR A 197 -16.24 -14.90 5.36
CA TYR A 197 -15.78 -13.62 5.88
C TYR A 197 -14.31 -13.69 6.31
N ILE A 198 -13.55 -12.70 5.86
CA ILE A 198 -12.22 -12.39 6.38
C ILE A 198 -12.46 -11.46 7.58
N ASN A 199 -12.23 -11.97 8.80
CA ASN A 199 -12.46 -11.23 10.03
C ASN A 199 -11.11 -10.79 10.62
N GLU A 200 -10.70 -9.54 10.38
CA GLU A 200 -9.56 -8.95 11.06
C GLU A 200 -10.01 -8.42 12.43
N LEU A 201 -9.78 -9.23 13.45
CA LEU A 201 -10.14 -8.86 14.83
C LEU A 201 -9.06 -8.00 15.47
N ALA A 202 -7.79 -8.35 15.22
CA ALA A 202 -6.62 -7.73 15.84
C ALA A 202 -6.07 -6.55 15.00
N VAL A 203 -6.89 -5.53 14.73
CA VAL A 203 -6.53 -4.38 13.85
C VAL A 203 -5.31 -3.59 14.35
N TYR A 204 -5.02 -3.65 15.65
CA TYR A 204 -3.86 -2.99 16.23
C TYR A 204 -2.55 -3.79 16.11
N ARG A 205 -2.56 -4.93 15.40
CA ARG A 205 -1.35 -5.73 15.08
C ARG A 205 -0.78 -5.44 13.69
N ALA A 206 -1.20 -4.31 13.12
CA ALA A 206 -0.87 -3.84 11.79
C ALA A 206 -1.23 -4.82 10.66
N SER A 207 -1.37 -4.27 9.47
CA SER A 207 -1.90 -4.96 8.30
C SER A 207 -1.13 -4.57 7.06
N PHE A 208 -0.66 -5.57 6.33
CA PHE A 208 -0.10 -5.38 5.00
C PHE A 208 -1.13 -5.68 3.94
N VAL A 209 -1.21 -4.80 2.93
CA VAL A 209 -1.95 -5.04 1.70
C VAL A 209 -0.94 -5.03 0.55
N ILE A 210 -0.55 -6.23 0.10
CA ILE A 210 0.54 -6.44 -0.86
C ILE A 210 -0.06 -6.83 -2.22
N GLY A 211 0.53 -6.37 -3.32
CA GLY A 211 0.05 -6.70 -4.65
C GLY A 211 0.57 -5.75 -5.73
N MET A 212 0.76 -6.25 -6.94
CA MET A 212 1.12 -5.42 -8.10
C MET A 212 0.03 -4.36 -8.41
N PRO A 213 0.36 -3.27 -9.12
CA PRO A 213 -0.64 -2.32 -9.60
C PRO A 213 -1.77 -3.03 -10.37
N GLY A 214 -3.03 -2.61 -10.15
CA GLY A 214 -4.20 -3.19 -10.80
C GLY A 214 -4.80 -4.42 -10.12
N THR A 215 -4.18 -4.98 -9.08
CA THR A 215 -4.73 -6.12 -8.31
C THR A 215 -5.97 -5.78 -7.47
N GLY A 216 -6.22 -4.48 -7.23
CA GLY A 216 -7.37 -4.00 -6.47
C GLY A 216 -7.11 -3.78 -4.98
N LYS A 217 -5.85 -3.63 -4.54
CA LYS A 217 -5.46 -3.41 -3.13
C LYS A 217 -6.33 -2.38 -2.39
N SER A 218 -6.38 -1.16 -2.92
CA SER A 218 -7.04 -0.02 -2.27
C SER A 218 -8.55 -0.22 -2.24
N HIS A 219 -9.16 -0.59 -3.36
CA HIS A 219 -10.61 -0.84 -3.48
C HIS A 219 -11.08 -2.06 -2.66
N SER A 220 -10.28 -3.12 -2.55
CA SER A 220 -10.71 -4.37 -1.91
C SER A 220 -10.48 -4.39 -0.41
N PHE A 221 -9.40 -3.75 0.09
CA PHE A 221 -9.04 -3.78 1.51
C PHE A 221 -9.04 -2.41 2.17
N LEU A 222 -8.26 -1.44 1.64
CA LEU A 222 -8.07 -0.15 2.32
C LEU A 222 -9.38 0.65 2.41
N ASP A 223 -10.11 0.75 1.30
CA ASP A 223 -11.35 1.53 1.22
C ASP A 223 -12.47 0.97 2.14
N PRO A 224 -12.79 -0.36 2.11
CA PRO A 224 -13.72 -0.93 3.07
C PRO A 224 -13.24 -0.86 4.53
N ALA A 225 -11.92 -0.93 4.79
CA ALA A 225 -11.38 -0.77 6.13
C ALA A 225 -11.57 0.66 6.66
N MET A 226 -11.25 1.68 5.85
CA MET A 226 -11.46 3.08 6.19
C MET A 226 -12.92 3.33 6.54
N LYS A 227 -13.84 2.88 5.68
CA LYS A 227 -15.29 2.97 5.92
C LYS A 227 -15.70 2.38 7.26
N GLN A 228 -15.30 1.14 7.55
CA GLN A 228 -15.69 0.45 8.77
C GLN A 228 -15.09 1.09 10.03
N LEU A 229 -13.83 1.49 9.99
CA LEU A 229 -13.19 2.12 11.15
C LEU A 229 -13.75 3.51 11.44
N ILE A 230 -14.02 4.33 10.41
CA ILE A 230 -14.68 5.64 10.56
C ILE A 230 -16.08 5.46 11.16
N ALA A 231 -16.86 4.50 10.66
CA ALA A 231 -18.17 4.16 11.23
C ALA A 231 -18.08 3.71 12.71
N LYS A 232 -16.94 3.11 13.11
CA LYS A 232 -16.61 2.70 14.49
C LYS A 232 -15.94 3.82 15.31
N HIS A 233 -16.11 5.08 14.91
CA HIS A 233 -15.63 6.28 15.60
C HIS A 233 -14.10 6.45 15.67
N PHE A 234 -13.34 5.78 14.79
CA PHE A 234 -11.91 6.02 14.70
C PHE A 234 -11.64 7.40 14.09
N SER A 235 -10.63 8.09 14.61
CA SER A 235 -9.95 9.11 13.82
C SER A 235 -8.98 8.45 12.84
N ALA A 236 -8.49 9.16 11.84
CA ALA A 236 -7.64 8.54 10.83
C ALA A 236 -6.64 9.52 10.22
N VAL A 237 -5.49 8.98 9.84
CA VAL A 237 -4.57 9.60 8.88
C VAL A 237 -4.53 8.73 7.65
N VAL A 238 -4.75 9.34 6.49
CA VAL A 238 -4.76 8.66 5.20
C VAL A 238 -3.75 9.32 4.29
N TYR A 239 -2.69 8.58 3.96
CA TYR A 239 -1.74 8.96 2.92
C TYR A 239 -2.22 8.43 1.57
N ASP A 240 -2.69 9.35 0.74
CA ASP A 240 -3.22 9.09 -0.60
C ASP A 240 -2.14 9.35 -1.65
N TYR A 241 -1.53 8.27 -2.16
CA TYR A 241 -0.51 8.39 -3.19
C TYR A 241 -1.09 8.87 -4.54
N LYS A 242 -2.40 8.66 -4.77
CA LYS A 242 -3.13 9.03 -5.99
C LYS A 242 -4.23 10.03 -5.66
N ASP A 243 -3.85 11.09 -4.96
CA ASP A 243 -4.74 12.17 -4.55
C ASP A 243 -5.52 12.73 -5.76
N PRO A 244 -6.85 12.94 -5.65
CA PRO A 244 -7.69 12.82 -4.45
C PRO A 244 -8.52 11.53 -4.35
N THR A 245 -8.05 10.38 -4.85
CA THR A 245 -8.84 9.14 -4.92
C THR A 245 -9.35 8.65 -3.56
N LEU A 246 -8.44 8.38 -2.62
CA LEU A 246 -8.79 7.96 -1.25
C LEU A 246 -9.26 9.15 -0.43
N SER A 247 -8.70 10.34 -0.67
CA SER A 247 -9.15 11.58 -0.03
C SER A 247 -10.66 11.81 -0.22
N ASN A 248 -11.16 11.62 -1.44
CA ASN A 248 -12.58 11.71 -1.79
C ASN A 248 -13.43 10.63 -1.08
N ALA A 249 -12.94 9.39 -1.01
CA ALA A 249 -13.62 8.31 -0.30
C ALA A 249 -13.73 8.61 1.21
N VAL A 250 -12.65 9.07 1.84
CA VAL A 250 -12.65 9.45 3.25
C VAL A 250 -13.60 10.62 3.50
N TYR A 251 -13.65 11.62 2.61
CA TYR A 251 -14.60 12.72 2.72
C TYR A 251 -16.05 12.25 2.59
N GLN A 252 -16.34 11.32 1.67
CA GLN A 252 -17.65 10.68 1.55
C GLN A 252 -18.05 10.00 2.88
N TYR A 253 -17.15 9.22 3.49
CA TYR A 253 -17.39 8.56 4.78
C TYR A 253 -17.55 9.56 5.93
N TYR A 254 -16.80 10.65 5.92
CA TYR A 254 -16.94 11.74 6.88
C TYR A 254 -18.33 12.38 6.82
N VAL A 255 -18.81 12.71 5.61
CA VAL A 255 -20.15 13.30 5.41
C VAL A 255 -21.23 12.33 5.86
N ALA A 256 -21.14 11.05 5.49
CA ALA A 256 -22.07 10.01 5.94
C ALA A 256 -22.09 9.91 7.48
N TYR A 257 -20.91 9.85 8.10
CA TYR A 257 -20.76 9.79 9.54
C TYR A 257 -21.35 11.01 10.25
N LYS A 258 -21.14 12.23 9.72
CA LYS A 258 -21.70 13.47 10.26
C LYS A 258 -23.21 13.57 10.11
N ARG A 259 -23.78 13.04 9.02
CA ARG A 259 -25.25 12.94 8.85
C ARG A 259 -25.86 12.05 9.94
N GLU A 260 -25.16 10.98 10.34
CA GLU A 260 -25.61 10.05 11.38
C GLU A 260 -25.28 10.52 12.81
N HIS A 261 -24.20 11.28 12.97
CA HIS A 261 -23.71 11.79 14.26
C HIS A 261 -23.47 13.31 14.23
N PRO A 262 -24.52 14.15 14.16
CA PRO A 262 -24.38 15.61 14.00
C PRO A 262 -23.56 16.29 15.10
N ASN A 263 -23.65 15.78 16.34
CA ASN A 263 -22.97 16.33 17.51
C ASN A 263 -21.53 15.81 17.71
N SER A 264 -21.02 14.94 16.83
CA SER A 264 -19.67 14.40 16.97
C SER A 264 -18.61 15.50 16.83
N PRO A 265 -17.56 15.54 17.68
CA PRO A 265 -16.46 16.50 17.56
C PRO A 265 -15.47 16.18 16.42
N LEU A 266 -15.65 15.04 15.72
CA LEU A 266 -14.78 14.63 14.62
C LEU A 266 -14.69 15.72 13.55
N ARG A 267 -13.48 16.10 13.16
CA ARG A 267 -13.23 17.07 12.08
C ARG A 267 -12.64 16.37 10.86
N PHE A 268 -12.64 17.08 9.74
CA PHE A 268 -11.98 16.66 8.52
C PHE A 268 -10.87 17.66 8.18
N GLY A 269 -9.71 17.17 7.77
CA GLY A 269 -8.57 17.96 7.32
C GLY A 269 -8.01 17.38 6.02
N TYR A 270 -7.56 18.25 5.12
CA TYR A 270 -7.04 17.87 3.81
C TYR A 270 -5.81 18.70 3.47
N LEU A 271 -4.67 18.04 3.24
CA LEU A 271 -3.44 18.68 2.81
C LEU A 271 -3.12 18.23 1.38
N SER A 272 -3.15 19.15 0.42
CA SER A 272 -2.85 18.90 -0.98
C SER A 272 -1.98 20.03 -1.55
N TYR A 273 -0.96 19.64 -2.30
CA TYR A 273 -0.01 20.58 -2.92
C TYR A 273 -0.46 21.04 -4.32
N VAL A 274 -1.51 20.41 -4.86
CA VAL A 274 -2.06 20.70 -6.19
C VAL A 274 -3.34 21.51 -6.06
N ASN A 275 -4.24 21.10 -5.16
CA ASN A 275 -5.57 21.69 -5.00
C ASN A 275 -5.59 22.79 -3.95
N ILE A 276 -4.94 23.94 -4.23
CA ILE A 276 -4.70 25.03 -3.25
C ILE A 276 -5.98 25.62 -2.65
N ASN A 277 -7.08 25.70 -3.42
CA ASN A 277 -8.34 26.23 -2.90
C ASN A 277 -9.02 25.28 -1.89
N HIS A 278 -8.66 23.99 -1.86
CA HIS A 278 -9.25 22.97 -0.99
C HIS A 278 -8.32 22.60 0.18
N THR A 279 -7.03 22.87 0.07
CA THR A 279 -6.04 22.47 1.08
C THR A 279 -6.05 23.38 2.31
N TYR A 280 -5.95 22.74 3.47
CA TYR A 280 -5.57 23.38 4.72
C TYR A 280 -4.05 23.64 4.75
N ARG A 281 -3.58 24.36 5.78
CA ARG A 281 -2.16 24.61 6.03
C ARG A 281 -1.72 23.98 7.35
N CYS A 282 -0.48 23.52 7.43
CA CYS A 282 0.05 22.90 8.63
C CYS A 282 1.57 23.01 8.65
N ASN A 283 2.15 23.40 9.76
CA ASN A 283 3.59 23.31 9.95
C ASN A 283 3.95 22.02 10.73
N PRO A 284 4.46 20.96 10.08
CA PRO A 284 4.77 19.71 10.78
C PRO A 284 5.99 19.80 11.69
N MET A 285 6.81 20.83 11.54
CA MET A 285 8.01 21.04 12.36
C MET A 285 7.71 21.89 13.61
N LYS A 286 6.46 22.37 13.76
CA LYS A 286 6.04 23.16 14.91
C LYS A 286 6.29 22.42 16.23
N GLY A 287 7.00 23.09 17.13
CA GLY A 287 7.25 22.62 18.50
C GLY A 287 8.53 21.79 18.70
N ILE A 288 9.31 21.52 17.64
CA ILE A 288 10.63 20.88 17.82
C ILE A 288 11.54 21.85 18.59
N SER A 289 12.00 21.40 19.75
CA SER A 289 12.78 22.22 20.68
C SER A 289 13.90 21.43 21.39
N THR A 290 14.11 20.18 20.99
CA THR A 290 15.18 19.35 21.55
C THR A 290 16.13 18.90 20.45
N SER A 291 17.39 18.69 20.83
CA SER A 291 18.44 18.17 19.95
C SER A 291 18.08 16.81 19.36
N ALA A 292 17.50 15.91 20.15
CA ALA A 292 17.08 14.58 19.71
C ALA A 292 15.98 14.62 18.64
N GLU A 293 14.95 15.45 18.82
CA GLU A 293 13.91 15.62 17.81
C GLU A 293 14.48 16.26 16.53
N ALA A 294 15.34 17.28 16.66
CA ALA A 294 15.99 17.91 15.51
C ALA A 294 16.83 16.90 14.70
N VAL A 295 17.55 16.00 15.37
CA VAL A 295 18.29 14.90 14.72
C VAL A 295 17.35 13.93 14.00
N ASN A 296 16.21 13.57 14.60
CA ASN A 296 15.23 12.69 13.95
C ASN A 296 14.65 13.30 12.66
N PHE A 297 14.36 14.60 12.68
CA PHE A 297 13.89 15.30 11.49
C PHE A 297 15.01 15.51 10.46
N ALA A 298 16.25 15.73 10.89
CA ALA A 298 17.40 15.79 9.99
C ALA A 298 17.59 14.47 9.22
N ILE A 299 17.52 13.33 9.91
CA ILE A 299 17.57 11.99 9.27
C ILE A 299 16.43 11.86 8.25
N THR A 300 15.22 12.25 8.64
CA THR A 300 14.04 12.17 7.77
C THR A 300 14.21 12.99 6.49
N ILE A 301 14.65 14.24 6.61
CA ILE A 301 14.85 15.15 5.48
C ILE A 301 15.95 14.61 4.56
N LEU A 302 17.10 14.25 5.10
CA LEU A 302 18.24 13.76 4.31
C LEU A 302 17.92 12.43 3.61
N THR A 303 17.26 11.49 4.29
CA THR A 303 16.84 10.22 3.70
C THR A 303 15.77 10.38 2.64
N ALA A 304 14.80 11.27 2.84
CA ALA A 304 13.77 11.53 1.83
C ALA A 304 14.35 12.15 0.56
N LEU A 305 15.39 12.98 0.69
CA LEU A 305 16.13 13.55 -0.45
C LEU A 305 17.03 12.52 -1.13
N ASN A 306 17.64 11.61 -0.36
CA ASN A 306 18.50 10.57 -0.89
C ASN A 306 18.43 9.30 -0.02
N LYS A 307 17.74 8.27 -0.54
CA LYS A 307 17.50 7.00 0.16
C LYS A 307 18.78 6.27 0.57
N ASN A 308 19.90 6.49 -0.13
CA ASN A 308 21.19 5.88 0.20
C ASN A 308 21.74 6.35 1.55
N PHE A 309 21.21 7.43 2.13
CA PHE A 309 21.57 7.87 3.49
C PHE A 309 21.28 6.81 4.55
N VAL A 310 20.30 5.92 4.34
CA VAL A 310 19.98 4.84 5.29
C VAL A 310 21.13 3.84 5.40
N GLU A 311 21.73 3.46 4.26
CA GLU A 311 22.81 2.47 4.22
C GLU A 311 24.15 3.05 4.70
N LYS A 312 24.37 4.36 4.48
CA LYS A 312 25.61 5.08 4.81
C LYS A 312 25.63 5.69 6.21
N GLN A 313 24.71 5.31 7.09
CA GLN A 313 24.71 5.78 8.47
C GLN A 313 26.01 5.38 9.19
N GLY A 314 26.60 6.32 9.92
CA GLY A 314 27.92 6.15 10.55
C GLY A 314 29.11 6.54 9.67
N GLU A 315 28.93 6.81 8.37
CA GLU A 315 29.97 7.43 7.55
C GLU A 315 30.15 8.91 7.93
N PHE A 316 31.39 9.39 7.97
CA PHE A 316 31.73 10.75 8.42
C PHE A 316 30.94 11.87 7.71
N PHE A 317 30.81 11.80 6.38
CA PHE A 317 30.08 12.81 5.60
C PHE A 317 28.56 12.77 5.87
N THR A 318 27.99 11.57 6.06
CA THR A 318 26.58 11.39 6.42
C THR A 318 26.29 11.95 7.81
N GLU A 319 27.18 11.67 8.77
CA GLU A 319 27.09 12.17 10.15
C GLU A 319 27.27 13.69 10.23
N SER A 320 28.15 14.25 9.41
CA SER A 320 28.32 15.70 9.26
C SER A 320 27.05 16.33 8.68
N ALA A 321 26.51 15.82 7.57
CA ALA A 321 25.27 16.33 6.98
C ALA A 321 24.08 16.29 7.97
N LYS A 322 23.96 15.19 8.72
CA LYS A 322 22.97 15.04 9.80
C LYS A 322 23.13 16.10 10.87
N SER A 323 24.36 16.29 11.38
CA SER A 323 24.66 17.25 12.44
C SER A 323 24.39 18.69 11.98
N TYR A 324 24.78 19.04 10.75
CA TYR A 324 24.51 20.34 10.15
C TYR A 324 23.01 20.62 9.97
N THR A 325 22.26 19.63 9.47
CA THR A 325 20.81 19.78 9.30
C THR A 325 20.11 19.90 10.67
N ALA A 326 20.52 19.08 11.64
CA ALA A 326 19.97 19.09 12.99
C ALA A 326 20.24 20.40 13.74
N ILE A 327 21.44 20.96 13.65
CA ILE A 327 21.76 22.22 14.33
C ILE A 327 20.96 23.39 13.75
N VAL A 328 20.70 23.42 12.44
CA VAL A 328 19.84 24.46 11.83
C VAL A 328 18.38 24.31 12.27
N ILE A 329 17.85 23.08 12.26
CA ILE A 329 16.49 22.81 12.76
C ILE A 329 16.36 23.24 14.22
N TYR A 330 17.34 22.87 15.05
CA TYR A 330 17.30 23.19 16.47
C TYR A 330 17.44 24.70 16.69
N ALA A 331 18.34 25.37 15.97
CA ALA A 331 18.49 26.83 16.02
C ALA A 331 17.17 27.54 15.68
N LEU A 332 16.53 27.19 14.56
CA LEU A 332 15.22 27.77 14.20
C LEU A 332 14.12 27.45 15.22
N GLY A 333 14.21 26.30 15.91
CA GLY A 333 13.26 25.90 16.95
C GLY A 333 13.38 26.68 18.26
N VAL A 334 14.55 27.22 18.58
CA VAL A 334 14.78 28.02 19.80
C VAL A 334 14.76 29.52 19.54
N LEU A 335 15.19 29.98 18.37
CA LEU A 335 15.23 31.41 18.05
C LEU A 335 13.81 31.96 17.83
N PHE A 336 13.55 33.19 18.27
CA PHE A 336 12.30 33.91 18.06
C PHE A 336 11.06 33.09 18.45
N GLY A 337 11.11 32.43 19.62
CA GLY A 337 10.05 31.56 20.11
C GLY A 337 9.77 30.33 19.23
N GLY A 338 10.65 29.99 18.30
CA GLY A 338 10.44 28.95 17.29
C GLY A 338 9.54 29.37 16.12
N ARG A 339 9.26 30.68 15.97
CA ARG A 339 8.34 31.22 14.96
C ARG A 339 8.71 30.85 13.53
N TYR A 340 10.01 30.83 13.23
CA TYR A 340 10.54 30.57 11.89
C TYR A 340 10.92 29.10 11.65
N LEU A 341 10.58 28.21 12.58
CA LEU A 341 10.81 26.79 12.36
C LEU A 341 9.75 26.20 11.44
N SER A 342 10.07 26.05 10.16
CA SER A 342 9.32 25.20 9.23
C SER A 342 10.27 24.53 8.24
N LEU A 343 9.77 23.56 7.47
CA LEU A 343 10.60 22.91 6.44
C LEU A 343 11.10 23.95 5.41
N PRO A 344 10.25 24.81 4.81
CA PRO A 344 10.71 25.86 3.90
C PRO A 344 11.79 26.78 4.49
N HIS A 345 11.61 27.29 5.71
CA HIS A 345 12.65 28.12 6.36
C HIS A 345 13.95 27.36 6.59
N THR A 346 13.85 26.10 7.00
CA THR A 346 15.02 25.22 7.21
C THR A 346 15.80 25.03 5.91
N LEU A 347 15.11 24.73 4.81
CA LEU A 347 15.73 24.55 3.50
C LEU A 347 16.39 25.86 3.00
N THR A 348 15.69 26.99 3.16
CA THR A 348 16.23 28.31 2.81
C THR A 348 17.45 28.67 3.64
N MET A 349 17.46 28.35 4.95
CA MET A 349 18.59 28.59 5.86
C MET A 349 19.80 27.70 5.52
N LEU A 350 19.59 26.43 5.20
CA LEU A 350 20.67 25.50 4.84
C LEU A 350 21.35 25.84 3.50
N SER A 351 20.62 26.55 2.62
CA SER A 351 21.09 27.01 1.31
C SER A 351 21.97 28.26 1.39
N GLN A 352 22.13 28.84 2.58
CA GLN A 352 22.94 30.05 2.79
C GLN A 352 24.44 29.74 2.74
N VAL A 353 25.23 30.77 2.46
CA VAL A 353 26.68 30.63 2.37
C VAL A 353 27.26 30.29 3.76
N PRO A 354 28.16 29.30 3.88
CA PRO A 354 28.71 28.90 5.18
C PRO A 354 29.33 30.04 5.98
N SER A 355 29.95 31.02 5.33
CA SER A 355 30.55 32.20 5.99
C SER A 355 29.55 33.09 6.72
N VAL A 356 28.26 33.03 6.35
CA VAL A 356 27.18 33.80 6.97
C VAL A 356 26.48 32.98 8.06
N LEU A 357 26.31 31.68 7.84
CA LEU A 357 25.55 30.82 8.75
C LEU A 357 26.39 30.28 9.93
N PHE A 358 27.67 29.94 9.72
CA PHE A 358 28.49 29.32 10.76
C PHE A 358 28.79 30.23 11.96
N PRO A 359 29.05 31.54 11.80
CA PRO A 359 29.19 32.45 12.94
C PRO A 359 27.97 32.43 13.85
N VAL A 360 26.78 32.38 13.24
CA VAL A 360 25.49 32.28 13.93
C VAL A 360 25.35 30.95 14.68
N LEU A 361 25.62 29.82 14.02
CA LEU A 361 25.54 28.49 14.63
C LEU A 361 26.54 28.34 15.79
N LYS A 362 27.77 28.85 15.63
CA LYS A 362 28.79 28.86 16.67
C LYS A 362 28.31 29.65 17.89
N LEU A 363 27.77 30.85 17.68
CA LEU A 363 27.25 31.71 18.75
C LEU A 363 26.16 30.99 19.56
N ILE A 364 25.15 30.42 18.91
CA ILE A 364 24.04 29.75 19.59
C ILE A 364 24.52 28.49 20.33
N SER A 365 25.53 27.81 19.79
CA SER A 365 26.14 26.63 20.45
C SER A 365 26.83 26.94 21.78
N VAL A 366 27.16 28.21 22.06
CA VAL A 366 27.69 28.64 23.37
C VAL A 366 26.60 28.60 24.43
N LEU A 367 25.37 28.97 24.07
CA LEU A 367 24.23 29.05 24.98
C LEU A 367 23.59 27.67 25.24
N TYR A 368 23.60 26.80 24.23
CA TYR A 368 22.99 25.48 24.29
C TYR A 368 24.04 24.37 24.24
N PRO A 369 24.36 23.70 25.36
CA PRO A 369 25.36 22.63 25.41
C PRO A 369 25.11 21.49 24.41
N ASP A 370 23.84 21.15 24.18
CA ASP A 370 23.46 20.12 23.19
C ASP A 370 23.82 20.52 21.75
N MET A 371 23.68 21.81 21.40
CA MET A 371 24.10 22.31 20.09
C MET A 371 25.62 22.29 19.93
N LYS A 372 26.38 22.49 21.02
CA LYS A 372 27.85 22.36 21.01
C LYS A 372 28.29 20.97 20.55
N THR A 373 27.55 19.93 20.92
CA THR A 373 27.79 18.56 20.46
C THR A 373 27.49 18.40 18.98
N LEU A 374 26.40 19.00 18.47
CA LEU A 374 26.07 18.99 17.03
C LEU A 374 27.06 19.81 16.19
N PHE A 375 27.67 20.86 16.78
CA PHE A 375 28.65 21.71 16.11
C PHE A 375 30.06 21.08 16.08
N SER A 376 30.36 20.13 16.96
CA SER A 376 31.72 19.60 17.14
C SER A 376 32.40 19.07 15.87
N PRO A 377 31.71 18.41 14.91
CA PRO A 377 32.36 17.93 13.67
C PRO A 377 32.97 19.04 12.82
N PHE A 378 32.47 20.27 12.98
CA PHE A 378 32.87 21.43 12.18
C PHE A 378 33.83 22.37 12.91
N LYS A 379 34.01 22.19 14.23
CA LYS A 379 34.73 23.13 15.08
C LYS A 379 36.15 23.42 14.56
N GLU A 380 36.92 22.38 14.27
CA GLU A 380 38.30 22.53 13.80
C GLU A 380 38.37 23.27 12.46
N ALA A 381 37.53 22.89 11.50
CA ALA A 381 37.50 23.53 10.18
C ALA A 381 37.05 25.01 10.26
N TYR A 382 36.12 25.32 11.17
CA TYR A 382 35.69 26.69 11.43
C TYR A 382 36.77 27.52 12.14
N ASP A 383 37.34 27.02 13.24
CA ASP A 383 38.34 27.73 14.05
C ASP A 383 39.63 28.02 13.25
N THR A 384 39.98 27.15 12.30
CA THR A 384 41.14 27.30 11.40
C THR A 384 40.83 28.09 10.11
N ASN A 385 39.58 28.56 9.93
CA ASN A 385 39.12 29.23 8.70
C ASN A 385 39.34 28.43 7.40
N THR A 386 39.30 27.09 7.45
CA THR A 386 39.48 26.22 6.28
C THR A 386 38.17 26.01 5.51
N LEU A 387 37.71 27.06 4.83
CA LEU A 387 36.47 27.03 4.02
C LEU A 387 36.34 25.82 3.07
N PRO A 388 37.40 25.34 2.37
CA PRO A 388 37.26 24.16 1.49
C PRO A 388 36.94 22.86 2.25
N GLN A 389 37.54 22.67 3.43
CA GLN A 389 37.28 21.50 4.27
C GLN A 389 35.85 21.55 4.81
N LEU A 390 35.41 22.72 5.24
CA LEU A 390 34.05 22.95 5.71
C LEU A 390 33.02 22.71 4.58
N GLN A 391 33.25 23.26 3.38
CA GLN A 391 32.40 23.00 2.23
C GLN A 391 32.33 21.51 1.87
N GLY A 392 33.44 20.78 1.96
CA GLY A 392 33.46 19.33 1.75
C GLY A 392 32.55 18.56 2.73
N GLN A 393 32.49 18.98 4.00
CA GLN A 393 31.61 18.38 5.01
C GLN A 393 30.13 18.70 4.80
N LEU A 394 29.84 19.88 4.22
CA LEU A 394 28.48 20.38 4.00
C LEU A 394 27.89 19.95 2.66
N ALA A 395 28.74 19.61 1.68
CA ALA A 395 28.33 19.25 0.33
C ALA A 395 27.27 18.14 0.33
N SER A 396 27.41 17.13 1.19
CA SER A 396 26.44 16.02 1.27
C SER A 396 25.04 16.48 1.70
N ALA A 397 24.92 17.47 2.59
CA ALA A 397 23.64 18.07 2.94
C ALA A 397 23.12 18.95 1.78
N GLN A 398 23.95 19.87 1.27
CA GLN A 398 23.55 20.85 0.26
C GLN A 398 23.19 20.22 -1.10
N ILE A 399 23.86 19.15 -1.50
CA ILE A 399 23.53 18.39 -2.73
C ILE A 399 22.12 17.80 -2.64
N GLY A 400 21.68 17.35 -1.46
CA GLY A 400 20.30 16.91 -1.26
C GLY A 400 19.29 18.06 -1.35
N LEU A 401 19.66 19.23 -0.80
CA LEU A 401 18.76 20.36 -0.57
C LEU A 401 18.50 21.24 -1.80
N GLY A 402 19.45 21.31 -2.75
CA GLY A 402 19.37 22.17 -3.95
C GLY A 402 18.21 21.87 -4.92
N SER A 403 17.34 20.91 -4.59
CA SER A 403 16.26 20.41 -5.44
C SER A 403 14.87 21.01 -5.15
N MET A 404 14.70 21.86 -4.12
CA MET A 404 13.35 22.23 -3.66
C MET A 404 13.12 23.73 -3.48
N SER A 405 12.37 24.29 -4.44
CA SER A 405 11.90 25.68 -4.52
C SER A 405 10.39 25.77 -4.77
N ASP A 406 9.64 24.71 -4.44
CA ASP A 406 8.21 24.63 -4.77
C ASP A 406 7.36 25.55 -3.88
N ALA A 407 6.66 26.48 -4.53
CA ALA A 407 5.89 27.51 -3.86
C ALA A 407 4.62 26.97 -3.19
N SER A 408 4.00 25.92 -3.77
CA SER A 408 2.81 25.26 -3.21
C SER A 408 3.14 24.55 -1.91
N LEU A 409 4.22 23.78 -1.88
CA LEU A 409 4.76 23.15 -0.68
C LEU A 409 5.09 24.18 0.37
N ALA A 410 5.79 25.25 -0.01
CA ALA A 410 6.15 26.31 0.91
C ALA A 410 4.93 26.98 1.55
N TYR A 411 3.82 27.09 0.83
CA TYR A 411 2.56 27.62 1.35
C TYR A 411 1.86 26.63 2.29
N VAL A 412 1.70 25.37 1.88
CA VAL A 412 1.00 24.35 2.68
C VAL A 412 1.73 24.06 3.99
N MET A 413 3.06 24.08 3.98
CA MET A 413 3.92 23.69 5.11
C MET A 413 4.31 24.85 6.06
N THR A 414 3.75 26.04 5.86
CA THR A 414 3.91 27.17 6.79
C THR A 414 2.57 27.61 7.34
N GLU A 415 2.62 28.18 8.54
CA GLU A 415 1.49 28.85 9.18
C GLU A 415 1.83 30.33 9.34
N ASP A 416 0.84 31.18 9.15
CA ASP A 416 0.91 32.61 9.40
C ASP A 416 -0.39 33.11 10.03
N GLU A 417 -0.40 34.37 10.46
CA GLU A 417 -1.59 34.98 11.11
C GLU A 417 -2.83 34.95 10.19
N GLU A 418 -2.64 35.06 8.87
CA GLU A 418 -3.74 35.03 7.88
C GLU A 418 -4.32 33.63 7.63
N SER A 419 -3.66 32.57 8.11
CA SER A 419 -4.06 31.18 7.88
C SER A 419 -4.54 30.44 9.12
N GLN A 420 -4.72 31.13 10.25
CA GLN A 420 -5.18 30.51 11.50
C GLN A 420 -6.53 29.78 11.37
N ASP A 421 -7.43 30.27 10.52
CA ASP A 421 -8.75 29.67 10.26
C ASP A 421 -8.68 28.34 9.49
N ILE A 422 -7.60 28.12 8.72
CA ILE A 422 -7.35 26.90 7.95
C ILE A 422 -6.11 26.13 8.44
N ALA A 423 -5.58 26.49 9.62
CA ALA A 423 -4.45 25.82 10.22
C ALA A 423 -4.88 24.49 10.85
N VAL A 424 -4.12 23.43 10.57
CA VAL A 424 -4.31 22.09 11.12
C VAL A 424 -3.24 21.82 12.16
N ASP A 425 -3.67 21.53 13.39
CA ASP A 425 -2.80 21.02 14.44
C ASP A 425 -2.80 19.48 14.43
N LEU A 426 -1.65 18.89 14.10
CA LEU A 426 -1.48 17.44 14.00
C LEU A 426 -1.65 16.70 15.33
N ASP A 427 -1.44 17.35 16.49
CA ASP A 427 -1.63 16.68 17.79
C ASP A 427 -3.11 16.42 18.08
N THR A 428 -4.02 17.15 17.40
CA THR A 428 -5.47 16.99 17.59
C THR A 428 -6.02 15.71 16.95
N ILE A 429 -5.30 15.09 15.99
CA ILE A 429 -5.77 13.92 15.22
C ILE A 429 -6.29 12.80 16.11
N SER A 430 -5.56 12.46 17.19
CA SER A 430 -5.91 11.41 18.14
C SER A 430 -6.48 11.95 19.46
N SER A 431 -6.76 13.26 19.53
CA SER A 431 -7.32 13.90 20.74
C SER A 431 -8.75 13.46 21.04
N LYS A 432 -9.18 13.65 22.29
CA LYS A 432 -10.55 13.34 22.72
C LYS A 432 -11.51 14.47 22.42
N GLU A 433 -11.00 15.69 22.46
CA GLU A 433 -11.73 16.94 22.37
C GLU A 433 -12.05 17.29 20.90
N SER A 434 -11.10 17.05 19.99
CA SER A 434 -11.22 17.41 18.58
C SER A 434 -10.50 16.41 17.65
N PRO A 435 -10.92 15.12 17.63
CA PRO A 435 -10.33 14.13 16.73
C PRO A 435 -10.49 14.52 15.26
N MET A 436 -9.61 14.03 14.38
CA MET A 436 -9.59 14.42 12.97
C MET A 436 -9.41 13.23 12.02
N LEU A 437 -10.12 13.26 10.89
CA LEU A 437 -9.78 12.51 9.68
C LEU A 437 -8.89 13.40 8.82
N LEU A 438 -7.59 13.10 8.76
CA LEU A 438 -6.60 13.87 8.01
C LEU A 438 -6.19 13.11 6.74
N CYS A 439 -6.45 13.70 5.59
CA CYS A 439 -5.98 13.19 4.30
C CYS A 439 -4.74 13.97 3.85
N LEU A 440 -3.68 13.24 3.52
CA LEU A 440 -2.42 13.75 2.98
C LEU A 440 -2.30 13.32 1.52
N GLY A 441 -2.45 14.28 0.62
CA GLY A 441 -2.36 14.06 -0.81
C GLY A 441 -0.92 14.00 -1.31
N SER A 442 -0.67 13.11 -2.25
CA SER A 442 0.57 13.07 -3.03
C SER A 442 0.26 13.14 -4.53
N ASN A 443 1.28 13.43 -5.32
CA ASN A 443 1.18 13.37 -6.77
C ASN A 443 2.36 12.56 -7.33
N PRO A 444 2.12 11.41 -7.97
CA PRO A 444 3.18 10.56 -8.53
C PRO A 444 4.08 11.30 -9.53
N ARG A 445 3.55 12.32 -10.21
CA ARG A 445 4.30 13.13 -11.19
C ARG A 445 5.31 14.07 -10.52
N LEU A 446 5.08 14.44 -9.26
CA LEU A 446 5.91 15.35 -8.47
C LEU A 446 6.64 14.62 -7.33
N GLY A 447 6.86 13.31 -7.48
CA GLY A 447 7.22 12.39 -6.40
C GLY A 447 8.47 12.77 -5.58
N ALA A 448 9.50 13.38 -6.19
CA ALA A 448 10.70 13.79 -5.44
C ALA A 448 10.43 14.97 -4.48
N VAL A 449 9.72 16.00 -4.96
CA VAL A 449 9.40 17.21 -4.19
C VAL A 449 8.37 16.90 -3.10
N LEU A 450 7.28 16.23 -3.49
CA LEU A 450 6.21 15.91 -2.54
C LEU A 450 6.60 14.76 -1.59
N GLY A 451 7.53 13.89 -2.01
CA GLY A 451 8.09 12.83 -1.19
C GLY A 451 8.75 13.36 0.08
N LEU A 452 9.51 14.46 0.00
CA LEU A 452 10.12 15.10 1.17
C LEU A 452 9.06 15.67 2.12
N ALA A 453 8.12 16.46 1.59
CA ALA A 453 7.06 17.07 2.40
C ALA A 453 6.28 15.99 3.17
N ASN A 454 5.86 14.95 2.47
CA ASN A 454 5.11 13.84 3.05
C ASN A 454 5.96 13.01 4.03
N ALA A 455 7.28 12.86 3.82
CA ALA A 455 8.17 12.21 4.78
C ALA A 455 8.18 12.95 6.12
N VAL A 456 8.28 14.29 6.08
CA VAL A 456 8.27 15.15 7.28
C VAL A 456 6.91 15.09 7.99
N TYR A 457 5.80 15.19 7.25
CA TYR A 457 4.46 15.05 7.81
C TYR A 457 4.22 13.69 8.46
N LEU A 458 4.46 12.60 7.72
CA LEU A 458 4.18 11.25 8.19
C LEU A 458 5.08 10.86 9.35
N THR A 459 6.34 11.30 9.36
CA THR A 459 7.23 11.12 10.51
C THR A 459 6.73 11.89 11.74
N ARG A 460 6.30 13.15 11.58
CA ARG A 460 5.71 13.92 12.69
C ARG A 460 4.48 13.20 13.24
N ILE A 461 3.58 12.77 12.35
CA ILE A 461 2.34 12.09 12.72
C ILE A 461 2.64 10.77 13.41
N ALA A 462 3.54 9.93 12.89
CA ALA A 462 3.93 8.68 13.52
C ALA A 462 4.39 8.89 14.98
N ASN A 463 5.20 9.92 15.22
CA ASN A 463 5.65 10.28 16.56
C ASN A 463 4.52 10.80 17.46
N LEU A 464 3.58 11.59 16.93
CA LEU A 464 2.45 12.14 17.69
C LEU A 464 1.40 11.07 18.03
N LEU A 465 1.15 10.12 17.13
CA LEU A 465 0.21 9.02 17.36
C LEU A 465 0.73 8.03 18.41
N ASN A 466 2.04 7.91 18.57
CA ASN A 466 2.68 7.00 19.52
C ASN A 466 2.61 7.51 20.99
N ARG A 467 1.40 7.79 21.48
CA ARG A 467 1.13 8.30 22.83
C ARG A 467 -0.04 7.55 23.48
N LYS A 468 0.10 7.22 24.77
CA LYS A 468 -0.94 6.52 25.54
C LYS A 468 -2.14 7.44 25.85
N GLY A 469 -3.32 6.83 26.02
CA GLY A 469 -4.52 7.52 26.50
C GLY A 469 -5.29 8.35 25.46
N ARG A 470 -4.86 8.30 24.20
CA ARG A 470 -5.52 8.91 23.04
C ARG A 470 -6.68 8.05 22.51
N ASN A 471 -7.50 8.62 21.62
CA ASN A 471 -8.58 7.90 20.95
C ASN A 471 -8.03 6.84 19.99
N PRO A 472 -8.81 5.79 19.68
CA PRO A 472 -8.48 4.88 18.59
C PRO A 472 -8.28 5.65 17.27
N THR A 473 -7.14 5.42 16.63
CA THR A 473 -6.78 6.11 15.40
C THR A 473 -6.31 5.10 14.37
N ALA A 474 -6.69 5.28 13.11
CA ALA A 474 -6.18 4.49 12.01
C ALA A 474 -5.10 5.24 11.24
N PHE A 475 -4.07 4.54 10.78
CA PHE A 475 -3.02 5.05 9.92
C PHE A 475 -3.01 4.23 8.64
N PHE A 476 -3.45 4.84 7.54
CA PHE A 476 -3.52 4.24 6.22
C PHE A 476 -2.46 4.84 5.30
N ALA A 477 -1.70 3.99 4.64
CA ALA A 477 -0.79 4.40 3.57
C ALA A 477 -1.01 3.51 2.33
N ASP A 478 -1.49 4.09 1.23
CA ASP A 478 -1.78 3.32 0.00
C ASP A 478 -0.52 2.71 -0.63
N GLU A 479 0.58 3.46 -0.60
CA GLU A 479 1.89 3.04 -1.13
C GLU A 479 3.01 3.57 -0.22
N VAL A 480 3.26 2.87 0.90
CA VAL A 480 4.14 3.34 2.00
C VAL A 480 5.60 3.51 1.57
N VAL A 481 6.06 2.83 0.51
CA VAL A 481 7.45 2.89 0.02
C VAL A 481 7.74 4.16 -0.82
N THR A 482 6.70 4.91 -1.19
CA THR A 482 6.87 6.15 -1.98
C THR A 482 7.50 7.28 -1.17
N THR A 483 7.48 7.20 0.16
CA THR A 483 8.07 8.19 1.05
C THR A 483 8.65 7.50 2.29
N TYR A 484 9.76 8.00 2.81
CA TYR A 484 10.41 7.44 3.99
C TYR A 484 9.73 7.94 5.27
N ILE A 485 9.26 7.03 6.12
CA ILE A 485 8.65 7.35 7.41
C ILE A 485 9.61 6.92 8.52
N ASN A 486 10.29 7.88 9.12
CA ASN A 486 11.19 7.58 10.22
C ASN A 486 10.41 7.13 11.46
N GLY A 487 10.78 5.98 12.03
CA GLY A 487 10.09 5.38 13.17
C GLY A 487 8.82 4.57 12.82
N LEU A 488 8.62 4.18 11.56
CA LEU A 488 7.51 3.33 11.15
C LEU A 488 7.50 1.96 11.86
N ASP A 489 8.68 1.36 12.05
CA ASP A 489 8.89 0.13 12.81
C ASP A 489 8.42 0.28 14.27
N ASN A 490 8.77 1.41 14.90
CA ASN A 490 8.34 1.73 16.26
C ASN A 490 6.83 2.00 16.34
N LEU A 491 6.25 2.69 15.36
CA LEU A 491 4.80 2.90 15.27
C LEU A 491 4.06 1.56 15.24
N ILE A 492 4.51 0.62 14.42
CA ILE A 492 3.93 -0.74 14.32
C ILE A 492 4.11 -1.50 15.64
N ALA A 493 5.31 -1.48 16.23
CA ALA A 493 5.61 -2.22 17.46
C ALA A 493 4.77 -1.74 18.67
N THR A 494 4.46 -0.44 18.73
CA THR A 494 3.72 0.18 19.85
C THR A 494 2.22 0.35 19.58
N ALA A 495 1.78 0.12 18.33
CA ALA A 495 0.41 0.32 17.85
C ALA A 495 -0.67 -0.26 18.77
N ARG A 496 -0.47 -1.49 19.26
CA ARG A 496 -1.42 -2.16 20.18
C ARG A 496 -1.63 -1.39 21.49
N SER A 497 -0.56 -0.90 22.09
CA SER A 497 -0.64 -0.20 23.38
C SER A 497 -1.27 1.18 23.26
N ASN A 498 -1.16 1.80 22.10
CA ASN A 498 -1.67 3.13 21.79
C ASN A 498 -2.96 3.12 20.96
N LYS A 499 -3.54 1.94 20.70
CA LYS A 499 -4.78 1.76 19.93
C LYS A 499 -4.72 2.33 18.51
N ILE A 500 -3.61 2.08 17.82
CA ILE A 500 -3.38 2.54 16.45
C ILE A 500 -3.61 1.38 15.48
N ALA A 501 -4.57 1.50 14.57
CA ALA A 501 -4.80 0.50 13.52
C ALA A 501 -3.97 0.89 12.30
N VAL A 502 -2.97 0.09 11.92
CA VAL A 502 -2.01 0.46 10.87
C VAL A 502 -2.23 -0.39 9.63
N PHE A 503 -2.50 0.22 8.49
CA PHE A 503 -2.71 -0.44 7.20
C PHE A 503 -1.71 0.11 6.17
N LEU A 504 -0.80 -0.74 5.71
CA LEU A 504 0.28 -0.38 4.80
C LEU A 504 0.13 -1.14 3.49
N GLY A 505 -0.15 -0.39 2.42
CA GLY A 505 -0.11 -0.87 1.06
C GLY A 505 1.29 -0.74 0.45
N PHE A 506 1.74 -1.76 -0.27
CA PHE A 506 2.93 -1.72 -1.13
C PHE A 506 2.91 -2.88 -2.13
N GLN A 507 3.87 -2.94 -3.05
CA GLN A 507 3.82 -3.94 -4.14
C GLN A 507 4.52 -5.25 -3.80
N ASP A 508 5.70 -5.20 -3.20
CA ASP A 508 6.49 -6.37 -2.82
C ASP A 508 7.51 -6.05 -1.70
N PHE A 509 8.03 -7.08 -1.02
CA PHE A 509 9.01 -6.89 0.07
C PHE A 509 10.35 -6.30 -0.41
N SER A 510 10.71 -6.43 -1.69
CA SER A 510 11.94 -5.84 -2.22
C SER A 510 11.89 -4.31 -2.25
N GLN A 511 10.71 -3.71 -2.41
CA GLN A 511 10.52 -2.27 -2.29
C GLN A 511 10.78 -1.78 -0.85
N MET A 512 10.32 -2.53 0.15
CA MET A 512 10.61 -2.22 1.55
C MET A 512 12.12 -2.27 1.82
N VAL A 513 12.82 -3.33 1.37
CA VAL A 513 14.27 -3.46 1.55
C VAL A 513 15.03 -2.33 0.86
N ARG A 514 14.64 -1.96 -0.37
CA ARG A 514 15.26 -0.87 -1.13
C ARG A 514 15.16 0.48 -0.43
N ASP A 515 14.01 0.77 0.18
CA ASP A 515 13.68 2.12 0.64
C ASP A 515 13.89 2.32 2.16
N TYR A 516 13.81 1.24 2.95
CA TYR A 516 14.04 1.25 4.39
C TYR A 516 15.36 0.55 4.79
N GLY A 517 16.04 -0.11 3.86
CA GLY A 517 17.20 -0.95 4.16
C GLY A 517 16.81 -2.29 4.81
N GLN A 518 17.72 -3.27 4.72
CA GLN A 518 17.45 -4.66 5.13
C GLN A 518 16.98 -4.77 6.59
N LYS A 519 17.69 -4.12 7.53
CA LYS A 519 17.42 -4.26 8.98
C LYS A 519 16.03 -3.76 9.36
N ILE A 520 15.63 -2.59 8.87
CA ILE A 520 14.33 -1.98 9.20
C ILE A 520 13.21 -2.72 8.45
N ALA A 521 13.43 -3.10 7.20
CA ALA A 521 12.48 -3.90 6.44
C ALA A 521 12.18 -5.24 7.13
N ASP A 522 13.21 -5.96 7.59
CA ASP A 522 13.02 -7.23 8.32
C ASP A 522 12.26 -7.01 9.64
N ALA A 523 12.53 -5.94 10.37
CA ALA A 523 11.81 -5.61 11.59
C ALA A 523 10.32 -5.34 11.33
N ILE A 524 10.01 -4.59 10.27
CA ILE A 524 8.63 -4.30 9.85
C ILE A 524 7.93 -5.59 9.41
N VAL A 525 8.53 -6.36 8.51
CA VAL A 525 7.92 -7.58 7.95
C VAL A 525 7.64 -8.64 9.02
N ASN A 526 8.56 -8.81 9.97
CA ASN A 526 8.40 -9.82 11.02
C ASN A 526 7.39 -9.43 12.12
N THR A 527 7.06 -8.13 12.26
CA THR A 527 6.15 -7.66 13.31
C THR A 527 4.67 -7.70 12.88
N VAL A 528 4.40 -7.48 11.60
CA VAL A 528 3.04 -7.43 11.06
C VAL A 528 2.43 -8.83 10.96
N ASN A 529 1.23 -9.01 11.51
CA ASN A 529 0.59 -10.33 11.59
C ASN A 529 -0.58 -10.53 10.64
N ASN A 530 -1.24 -9.44 10.22
CA ASN A 530 -2.30 -9.48 9.22
C ASN A 530 -1.70 -9.18 7.85
N VAL A 531 -1.90 -10.08 6.89
CA VAL A 531 -1.32 -9.95 5.55
C VAL A 531 -2.38 -10.30 4.53
N PHE A 532 -2.67 -9.36 3.63
CA PHE A 532 -3.60 -9.48 2.51
C PHE A 532 -2.80 -9.33 1.22
N VAL A 533 -2.85 -10.31 0.32
CA VAL A 533 -1.92 -10.46 -0.79
C VAL A 533 -2.70 -10.69 -2.09
N GLY A 534 -2.62 -9.73 -3.01
CA GLY A 534 -3.00 -9.92 -4.41
C GLY A 534 -1.83 -10.48 -5.22
N ALA A 535 -1.94 -10.49 -6.54
CA ALA A 535 -0.87 -11.04 -7.38
C ALA A 535 0.50 -10.37 -7.13
N VAL A 536 1.50 -11.18 -6.77
CA VAL A 536 2.91 -10.79 -6.54
C VAL A 536 3.85 -11.86 -7.09
N LYS A 537 5.08 -11.49 -7.47
CA LYS A 537 6.02 -12.39 -8.14
C LYS A 537 7.31 -12.65 -7.37
N GLY A 538 7.96 -13.78 -7.67
CA GLY A 538 9.34 -14.05 -7.27
C GLY A 538 9.50 -14.34 -5.78
N LYS A 539 10.53 -13.75 -5.15
CA LYS A 539 10.93 -14.07 -3.76
C LYS A 539 9.80 -13.84 -2.76
N THR A 540 9.05 -12.74 -2.91
CA THR A 540 7.91 -12.39 -2.06
C THR A 540 6.83 -13.47 -2.09
N ALA A 541 6.45 -13.96 -3.29
CA ALA A 541 5.45 -15.00 -3.44
C ALA A 541 5.89 -16.32 -2.78
N LYS A 542 7.16 -16.67 -2.93
CA LYS A 542 7.75 -17.86 -2.30
C LYS A 542 7.72 -17.78 -0.77
N GLU A 543 8.21 -16.68 -0.19
CA GLU A 543 8.21 -16.45 1.26
C GLU A 543 6.80 -16.48 1.85
N LEU A 544 5.82 -15.87 1.16
CA LEU A 544 4.42 -15.89 1.57
C LEU A 544 3.80 -17.29 1.49
N ALA A 545 4.04 -18.03 0.41
CA ALA A 545 3.57 -19.41 0.23
C ALA A 545 4.09 -20.33 1.35
N GLU A 546 5.38 -20.26 1.66
CA GLU A 546 5.99 -21.01 2.76
C GLU A 546 5.36 -20.64 4.11
N SER A 547 5.01 -19.36 4.30
CA SER A 547 4.37 -18.90 5.53
C SER A 547 3.00 -19.55 5.74
N PHE A 548 2.16 -19.71 4.70
CA PHE A 548 0.75 -20.13 4.81
C PHE A 548 0.56 -21.58 5.24
N GLY A 549 1.65 -22.36 5.27
CA GLY A 549 1.67 -23.73 5.75
C GLY A 549 1.02 -24.72 4.78
N LYS A 550 0.80 -25.94 5.27
CA LYS A 550 0.34 -27.07 4.46
C LYS A 550 -1.11 -27.46 4.78
N LYS A 551 -1.80 -28.05 3.81
CA LYS A 551 -3.10 -28.72 3.95
C LYS A 551 -2.94 -30.22 3.71
N THR A 552 -3.83 -31.01 4.30
CA THR A 552 -3.86 -32.46 4.08
C THR A 552 -4.90 -32.77 3.02
N VAL A 553 -4.47 -33.35 1.91
CA VAL A 553 -5.32 -33.72 0.77
C VAL A 553 -5.43 -35.24 0.71
N LYS A 554 -6.64 -35.75 0.54
CA LYS A 554 -6.90 -37.18 0.31
C LYS A 554 -6.78 -37.46 -1.18
N LYS A 555 -5.85 -38.35 -1.55
CA LYS A 555 -5.64 -38.79 -2.93
C LYS A 555 -6.09 -40.23 -3.08
N ILE A 556 -6.99 -40.44 -4.03
CA ILE A 556 -7.52 -41.75 -4.41
C ILE A 556 -6.69 -42.23 -5.60
N SER A 557 -5.91 -43.28 -5.41
CA SER A 557 -5.21 -43.99 -6.49
C SER A 557 -5.94 -45.30 -6.79
N LYS A 558 -6.17 -45.58 -8.07
CA LYS A 558 -6.73 -46.86 -8.52
C LYS A 558 -5.65 -47.59 -9.31
N SER A 559 -5.34 -48.81 -8.90
CA SER A 559 -4.47 -49.72 -9.65
C SER A 559 -5.32 -50.87 -10.20
N ILE A 560 -5.07 -51.24 -11.46
CA ILE A 560 -5.72 -52.37 -12.12
C ILE A 560 -4.66 -53.46 -12.23
N THR A 561 -4.90 -54.62 -11.62
CA THR A 561 -4.03 -55.78 -11.78
C THR A 561 -4.31 -56.50 -13.10
N GLU A 562 -3.37 -57.32 -13.58
CA GLU A 562 -3.48 -58.07 -14.85
C GLU A 562 -4.74 -58.97 -14.91
N GLU A 563 -5.29 -59.39 -13.77
CA GLU A 563 -6.54 -60.15 -13.66
C GLU A 563 -7.83 -59.30 -13.79
N GLY A 564 -7.71 -57.99 -14.02
CA GLY A 564 -8.85 -57.07 -14.15
C GLY A 564 -9.51 -56.67 -12.82
N LYS A 565 -8.89 -56.96 -11.67
CA LYS A 565 -9.35 -56.44 -10.36
C LYS A 565 -8.89 -54.99 -10.20
N VAL A 566 -9.85 -54.11 -9.92
CA VAL A 566 -9.59 -52.71 -9.59
C VAL A 566 -9.42 -52.57 -8.08
N THR A 567 -8.21 -52.28 -7.63
CA THR A 567 -7.93 -51.93 -6.23
C THR A 567 -7.87 -50.42 -6.06
N THR A 568 -8.64 -49.89 -5.10
CA THR A 568 -8.66 -48.45 -4.78
C THR A 568 -7.95 -48.21 -3.46
N SER A 569 -6.88 -47.44 -3.47
CA SER A 569 -6.17 -46.99 -2.28
C SER A 569 -6.38 -45.50 -2.04
N ILE A 570 -6.63 -45.13 -0.78
CA ILE A 570 -6.78 -43.75 -0.34
C ILE A 570 -5.57 -43.42 0.53
N ALA A 571 -4.78 -42.44 0.11
CA ALA A 571 -3.62 -41.95 0.85
C ALA A 571 -3.79 -40.47 1.18
N GLU A 572 -3.32 -40.07 2.37
CA GLU A 572 -3.28 -38.65 2.77
C GLU A 572 -1.90 -38.06 2.44
N HIS A 573 -1.89 -36.96 1.70
CA HIS A 573 -0.69 -36.22 1.34
C HIS A 573 -0.74 -34.82 1.94
N LYS A 574 0.41 -34.32 2.39
CA LYS A 574 0.56 -32.91 2.78
C LYS A 574 1.03 -32.12 1.58
N GLU A 575 0.22 -31.16 1.16
CA GLU A 575 0.51 -30.24 0.06
C GLU A 575 0.46 -28.81 0.61
N ASP A 576 1.14 -27.87 -0.05
CA ASP A 576 1.08 -26.47 0.37
C ASP A 576 -0.35 -25.97 0.27
N ARG A 577 -0.78 -25.18 1.27
CA ARG A 577 -2.16 -24.68 1.31
C ARG A 577 -2.41 -23.73 0.14
N ILE A 578 -1.40 -22.92 -0.16
CA ILE A 578 -1.34 -21.94 -1.25
C ILE A 578 0.08 -22.02 -1.82
N THR A 579 0.21 -22.29 -3.12
CA THR A 579 1.53 -22.43 -3.77
C THR A 579 2.02 -21.08 -4.29
N GLN A 580 3.32 -20.97 -4.60
CA GLN A 580 3.88 -19.77 -5.23
C GLN A 580 3.16 -19.43 -6.56
N SER A 581 2.96 -20.41 -7.44
CA SER A 581 2.29 -20.19 -8.74
C SER A 581 0.84 -19.72 -8.56
N MET A 582 0.11 -20.23 -7.56
CA MET A 582 -1.22 -19.70 -7.23
C MET A 582 -1.19 -18.21 -6.89
N ILE A 583 -0.22 -17.76 -6.10
CA ILE A 583 -0.07 -16.33 -5.72
C ILE A 583 0.29 -15.49 -6.96
N GLU A 584 1.15 -16.00 -7.84
CA GLU A 584 1.60 -15.30 -9.03
C GLU A 584 0.50 -15.13 -10.09
N GLU A 585 -0.49 -16.04 -10.10
CA GLU A 585 -1.58 -16.13 -11.08
C GLU A 585 -2.93 -15.60 -10.56
N LEU A 586 -2.98 -15.02 -9.35
CA LEU A 586 -4.21 -14.44 -8.79
C LEU A 586 -4.86 -13.43 -9.75
N SER A 587 -6.17 -13.57 -9.93
CA SER A 587 -6.95 -12.60 -10.72
C SER A 587 -7.19 -11.30 -9.96
N GLN A 588 -7.55 -10.22 -10.67
CA GLN A 588 -7.96 -8.98 -10.02
C GLN A 588 -9.15 -9.21 -9.07
N GLY A 589 -9.04 -8.72 -7.83
CA GLY A 589 -10.05 -8.94 -6.79
C GLY A 589 -9.91 -10.28 -6.05
N GLU A 590 -9.00 -11.16 -6.50
CA GLU A 590 -8.65 -12.40 -5.81
C GLU A 590 -7.45 -12.19 -4.90
N PHE A 591 -7.56 -12.65 -3.66
CA PHE A 591 -6.56 -12.44 -2.65
C PHE A 591 -6.34 -13.70 -1.81
N VAL A 592 -5.12 -13.81 -1.32
CA VAL A 592 -4.73 -14.75 -0.28
C VAL A 592 -4.24 -14.00 0.93
N GLY A 593 -4.21 -14.65 2.09
CA GLY A 593 -3.68 -13.97 3.25
C GLY A 593 -3.88 -14.69 4.55
N ARG A 594 -3.55 -13.97 5.63
CA ARG A 594 -3.71 -14.42 7.00
C ARG A 594 -4.18 -13.28 7.87
N VAL A 595 -5.07 -13.62 8.81
CA VAL A 595 -5.50 -12.73 9.89
C VAL A 595 -5.04 -13.27 11.25
N ALA A 596 -4.76 -12.36 12.17
CA ALA A 596 -4.48 -12.65 13.56
C ALA A 596 -5.75 -12.56 14.41
N ASP A 597 -5.80 -13.36 15.45
CA ASP A 597 -6.87 -13.36 16.45
C ASP A 597 -6.48 -12.58 17.72
N GLU A 598 -7.51 -12.34 18.53
CA GLU A 598 -7.38 -11.72 19.84
C GLU A 598 -7.63 -12.72 20.96
N TYR A 599 -7.15 -12.40 22.15
CA TYR A 599 -7.39 -13.22 23.33
C TYR A 599 -8.90 -13.37 23.59
N GLY A 600 -9.37 -14.61 23.70
CA GLY A 600 -10.79 -14.94 23.89
C GLY A 600 -11.65 -14.90 22.63
N LYS A 601 -11.08 -14.59 21.45
CA LYS A 601 -11.78 -14.60 20.15
C LYS A 601 -10.93 -15.31 19.10
N GLU A 602 -10.70 -16.60 19.32
CA GLU A 602 -9.86 -17.43 18.45
C GLU A 602 -10.52 -17.70 17.11
N ILE A 603 -9.78 -17.53 16.02
CA ILE A 603 -10.23 -17.85 14.66
C ILE A 603 -9.67 -19.21 14.27
N LYS A 604 -10.55 -20.19 14.01
CA LYS A 604 -10.16 -21.55 13.60
C LYS A 604 -9.37 -21.54 12.28
N CYS A 605 -9.87 -20.83 11.27
CA CYS A 605 -9.25 -20.73 9.95
C CYS A 605 -8.69 -19.32 9.71
N LYS A 606 -7.42 -19.12 10.05
CA LYS A 606 -6.73 -17.82 9.94
C LYS A 606 -6.25 -17.47 8.54
N VAL A 607 -6.03 -18.49 7.69
CA VAL A 607 -5.58 -18.29 6.30
C VAL A 607 -6.80 -18.28 5.40
N PHE A 608 -6.79 -17.43 4.37
CA PHE A 608 -7.85 -17.36 3.38
C PHE A 608 -7.28 -17.31 1.94
N HIS A 609 -8.11 -17.71 0.98
CA HIS A 609 -7.89 -17.62 -0.47
C HIS A 609 -9.24 -17.51 -1.16
N GLY A 610 -9.49 -16.39 -1.85
CA GLY A 610 -10.69 -16.23 -2.66
C GLY A 610 -10.88 -14.82 -3.19
N LYS A 611 -12.03 -14.59 -3.84
CA LYS A 611 -12.40 -13.32 -4.45
C LYS A 611 -13.14 -12.44 -3.44
N VAL A 612 -12.56 -11.29 -3.10
CA VAL A 612 -13.19 -10.32 -2.21
C VAL A 612 -14.38 -9.67 -2.90
N ILE A 613 -15.51 -9.65 -2.21
CA ILE A 613 -16.73 -9.00 -2.68
C ILE A 613 -16.82 -7.63 -2.03
N VAL A 614 -16.74 -6.59 -2.86
CA VAL A 614 -16.95 -5.21 -2.43
C VAL A 614 -18.38 -4.82 -2.78
N GLU A 615 -19.25 -4.81 -1.78
CA GLU A 615 -20.63 -4.33 -1.91
C GLU A 615 -20.69 -2.87 -1.46
N THR A 616 -21.15 -1.99 -2.36
CA THR A 616 -21.44 -0.59 -2.03
C THR A 616 -22.95 -0.46 -1.81
N PRO A 617 -23.42 -0.23 -0.57
CA PRO A 617 -24.84 0.01 -0.29
C PRO A 617 -25.39 1.16 -1.14
N GLU A 618 -26.65 1.05 -1.59
CA GLU A 618 -27.29 2.09 -2.43
C GLU A 618 -27.21 3.50 -1.83
N LYS A 619 -27.38 3.61 -0.50
CA LYS A 619 -27.30 4.89 0.22
C LYS A 619 -25.93 5.56 0.01
N GLU A 620 -24.86 4.78 0.01
CA GLU A 620 -23.50 5.28 -0.17
C GLU A 620 -23.22 5.63 -1.61
N GLN A 621 -23.69 4.81 -2.55
CA GLN A 621 -23.57 5.11 -3.97
C GLN A 621 -24.29 6.41 -4.34
N ARG A 622 -25.51 6.63 -3.81
CA ARG A 622 -26.23 7.91 -3.99
C ARG A 622 -25.48 9.09 -3.41
N LEU A 623 -24.87 8.95 -2.24
CA LEU A 623 -24.05 10.02 -1.65
C LEU A 623 -22.82 10.33 -2.50
N ARG A 624 -22.16 9.29 -3.03
CA ARG A 624 -21.03 9.46 -3.96
C ARG A 624 -21.47 10.25 -5.20
N GLU A 625 -22.56 9.86 -5.82
CA GLU A 625 -23.14 10.55 -6.99
C GLU A 625 -23.54 12.00 -6.67
N GLU A 626 -24.08 12.26 -5.47
CA GLU A 626 -24.41 13.60 -4.98
C GLU A 626 -23.17 14.50 -4.89
N LEU A 627 -22.10 14.02 -4.24
CA LEU A 627 -20.85 14.76 -4.07
C LEU A 627 -20.11 14.98 -5.39
N GLU A 628 -20.07 13.96 -6.25
CA GLU A 628 -19.50 14.08 -7.60
C GLU A 628 -20.27 15.07 -8.46
N SER A 629 -21.61 15.05 -8.41
CA SER A 629 -22.43 16.03 -9.14
C SER A 629 -22.22 17.46 -8.64
N GLN A 630 -22.00 17.66 -7.34
CA GLN A 630 -21.68 18.97 -6.78
C GLN A 630 -20.33 19.48 -7.30
N ALA A 631 -19.29 18.65 -7.23
CA ALA A 631 -17.96 19.00 -7.74
C ALA A 631 -18.00 19.31 -9.25
N LYS A 632 -18.75 18.51 -10.02
CA LYS A 632 -18.93 18.74 -11.46
C LYS A 632 -19.62 20.08 -11.75
N SER A 633 -20.71 20.39 -11.03
CA SER A 633 -21.41 21.66 -11.17
C SER A 633 -20.51 22.86 -10.82
N GLU A 634 -19.64 22.70 -9.83
CA GLU A 634 -18.67 23.73 -9.45
C GLU A 634 -17.65 23.96 -10.57
N CYS A 635 -17.05 22.90 -11.14
CA CYS A 635 -16.15 23.01 -12.29
C CYS A 635 -16.82 23.71 -13.49
N GLU A 636 -18.06 23.35 -13.80
CA GLU A 636 -18.84 23.97 -14.88
C GLU A 636 -19.06 25.47 -14.64
N SER A 637 -19.36 25.87 -13.40
CA SER A 637 -19.52 27.28 -13.04
C SER A 637 -18.24 28.11 -13.17
N GLU A 638 -17.08 27.45 -13.05
CA GLU A 638 -15.76 28.07 -13.20
C GLU A 638 -15.21 28.01 -14.63
N GLY A 639 -15.97 27.44 -15.57
CA GLY A 639 -15.54 27.24 -16.96
C GLY A 639 -14.41 26.23 -17.11
N ARG A 640 -14.28 25.27 -16.18
CA ARG A 640 -13.23 24.23 -16.18
C ARG A 640 -13.84 22.85 -16.47
N PRO A 641 -13.13 21.95 -17.18
CA PRO A 641 -13.58 20.58 -17.34
C PRO A 641 -13.46 19.82 -16.01
N TYR A 642 -14.48 19.00 -15.69
CA TYR A 642 -14.40 18.06 -14.58
C TYR A 642 -13.48 16.88 -14.95
N LEU A 643 -12.49 16.63 -14.10
CA LEU A 643 -11.54 15.51 -14.23
C LEU A 643 -11.69 14.59 -13.01
N PRO A 644 -12.31 13.40 -13.14
CA PRO A 644 -12.63 12.55 -11.98
C PRO A 644 -11.43 12.20 -11.10
N ASP A 645 -10.27 11.96 -11.72
CA ASP A 645 -9.04 11.54 -11.03
C ASP A 645 -8.23 12.71 -10.46
N GLU A 646 -8.63 13.97 -10.71
CA GLU A 646 -7.89 15.16 -10.27
C GLU A 646 -8.77 16.12 -9.44
N THR A 647 -10.10 15.98 -9.49
CA THR A 647 -11.04 16.90 -8.86
C THR A 647 -11.40 16.44 -7.44
N PRO A 648 -11.08 17.21 -6.39
CA PRO A 648 -11.49 16.90 -5.03
C PRO A 648 -12.99 17.16 -4.84
N TRP A 649 -13.65 16.30 -4.06
CA TRP A 649 -15.05 16.49 -3.64
C TRP A 649 -15.17 17.31 -2.35
N MET A 650 -14.05 17.57 -1.68
CA MET A 650 -13.97 18.38 -0.48
C MET A 650 -14.32 19.84 -0.80
N PRO A 651 -14.95 20.59 0.10
CA PRO A 651 -15.30 21.97 -0.13
C PRO A 651 -14.05 22.85 -0.21
N LYS A 652 -14.15 23.97 -0.94
CA LYS A 652 -13.12 24.99 -0.96
C LYS A 652 -13.00 25.68 0.40
N VAL A 653 -11.78 25.81 0.90
CA VAL A 653 -11.43 26.64 2.07
C VAL A 653 -11.04 28.06 1.66
N ARG A 654 -10.71 28.26 0.37
CA ARG A 654 -10.43 29.55 -0.27
C ARG A 654 -11.06 29.57 -1.66
N ASN A 655 -11.48 30.74 -2.12
CA ASN A 655 -12.03 30.92 -3.46
C ASN A 655 -11.17 31.89 -4.27
N TRP A 656 -9.98 31.43 -4.68
CA TRP A 656 -9.03 32.23 -5.44
C TRP A 656 -9.00 31.83 -6.91
N SER A 657 -8.82 32.81 -7.79
CA SER A 657 -8.50 32.55 -9.20
C SER A 657 -7.09 31.97 -9.33
N ASP A 658 -6.78 31.34 -10.46
CA ASP A 658 -5.44 30.76 -10.70
C ASP A 658 -4.32 31.81 -10.66
N GLU A 659 -4.62 33.05 -11.07
CA GLU A 659 -3.68 34.17 -10.98
C GLU A 659 -3.40 34.57 -9.53
N GLU A 660 -4.45 34.65 -8.70
CA GLU A 660 -4.30 34.98 -7.29
C GLU A 660 -3.59 33.85 -6.52
N ILE A 661 -3.85 32.58 -6.85
CA ILE A 661 -3.09 31.44 -6.32
C ILE A 661 -1.60 31.64 -6.62
N LYS A 662 -1.22 31.81 -7.89
CA LYS A 662 0.19 32.01 -8.28
C LYS A 662 0.82 33.20 -7.55
N ARG A 663 0.09 34.30 -7.42
CA ARG A 663 0.55 35.50 -6.70
C ARG A 663 0.79 35.21 -5.22
N ARG A 664 -0.15 34.56 -4.53
CA ARG A 664 -0.06 34.22 -3.10
C ARG A 664 1.09 33.26 -2.81
N LEU A 665 1.22 32.21 -3.61
CA LEU A 665 2.31 31.25 -3.48
C LEU A 665 3.68 31.93 -3.63
N ARG A 666 3.82 32.83 -4.61
CA ARG A 666 5.06 33.61 -4.82
C ARG A 666 5.33 34.56 -3.67
N LEU A 667 4.32 35.27 -3.17
CA LEU A 667 4.47 36.18 -2.03
C LEU A 667 4.90 35.43 -0.77
N ASN A 668 4.36 34.22 -0.53
CA ASN A 668 4.78 33.39 0.59
C ASN A 668 6.25 32.98 0.49
N MET A 669 6.74 32.61 -0.70
CA MET A 669 8.18 32.35 -0.89
C MET A 669 9.06 33.58 -0.63
N ILE A 670 8.65 34.75 -1.12
CA ILE A 670 9.39 36.01 -0.88
C ILE A 670 9.43 36.30 0.62
N LYS A 671 8.29 36.14 1.30
CA LYS A 671 8.18 36.31 2.75
C LYS A 671 9.17 35.40 3.49
N ILE A 672 9.17 34.09 3.21
CA ILE A 672 10.09 33.14 3.84
C ILE A 672 11.56 33.53 3.63
N ASN A 673 11.93 33.95 2.42
CA ASN A 673 13.30 34.39 2.13
C ASN A 673 13.70 35.66 2.88
N ASN A 674 12.78 36.62 2.99
CA ASN A 674 13.01 37.84 3.77
C ASN A 674 13.12 37.52 5.26
N GLU A 675 12.24 36.67 5.79
CA GLU A 675 12.26 36.23 7.19
C GLU A 675 13.60 35.56 7.55
N VAL A 676 14.11 34.65 6.70
CA VAL A 676 15.44 34.04 6.90
C VAL A 676 16.57 35.07 6.81
N SER A 677 16.49 36.02 5.88
CA SER A 677 17.51 37.06 5.71
C SER A 677 17.56 37.99 6.92
N ASP A 678 16.41 38.40 7.46
CA ASP A 678 16.30 39.25 8.64
C ASP A 678 16.85 38.54 9.89
N VAL A 679 16.52 37.25 10.05
CA VAL A 679 17.06 36.39 11.11
C VAL A 679 18.60 36.34 11.02
N LEU A 680 19.14 36.10 9.83
CA LEU A 680 20.59 36.05 9.63
C LEU A 680 21.27 37.39 9.86
N LEU A 681 20.66 38.50 9.44
CA LEU A 681 21.22 39.84 9.63
C LEU A 681 21.41 40.13 11.12
N ARG A 682 20.34 39.96 11.92
CA ARG A 682 20.39 40.18 13.37
C ARG A 682 21.44 39.29 14.05
N LEU A 683 21.51 38.02 13.66
CA LEU A 683 22.45 37.09 14.27
C LEU A 683 23.90 37.34 13.86
N ASN A 684 24.16 37.79 12.63
CA ASN A 684 25.51 38.14 12.19
C ASN A 684 26.04 39.39 12.89
N GLU A 685 25.19 40.38 13.17
CA GLU A 685 25.59 41.53 13.98
C GLU A 685 26.11 41.11 15.36
N ILE A 686 25.48 40.12 16.00
CA ILE A 686 25.94 39.60 17.29
C ILE A 686 27.20 38.74 17.10
N ALA A 687 27.25 37.93 16.05
CA ALA A 687 28.39 37.07 15.77
C ALA A 687 29.66 37.88 15.42
N ASP A 688 29.53 39.05 14.81
CA ASP A 688 30.65 39.95 14.55
C ASP A 688 31.16 40.61 15.83
N THR A 689 30.27 41.04 16.73
CA THR A 689 30.63 41.46 18.10
C THR A 689 31.36 40.33 18.84
N TYR A 690 30.90 39.08 18.70
CA TYR A 690 31.56 37.91 19.27
C TYR A 690 32.98 37.67 18.73
N LYS A 691 33.20 37.87 17.42
CA LYS A 691 34.54 37.79 16.82
C LYS A 691 35.46 38.88 17.37
N ILE A 692 34.94 40.11 17.52
CA ILE A 692 35.69 41.23 18.13
C ILE A 692 36.07 40.88 19.56
N LEU A 693 35.13 40.39 20.37
CA LEU A 693 35.40 39.97 21.75
C LEU A 693 36.48 38.87 21.80
N THR A 694 36.41 37.89 20.90
CA THR A 694 37.40 36.81 20.80
C THR A 694 38.80 37.38 20.50
N HIS A 695 38.88 38.32 19.54
CA HIS A 695 40.13 39.02 19.21
C HIS A 695 40.66 39.85 20.39
N LEU A 696 39.80 40.59 21.09
CA LEU A 696 40.19 41.33 22.31
C LEU A 696 40.70 40.38 23.41
N THR A 697 40.29 39.12 23.41
CA THR A 697 40.68 38.13 24.42
C THR A 697 42.04 37.51 24.11
N THR A 698 42.23 37.02 22.89
CA THR A 698 43.40 36.21 22.50
C THR A 698 44.40 36.92 21.61
N GLY A 699 44.05 38.10 21.09
CA GLY A 699 44.85 38.88 20.18
C GLY A 699 46.15 39.41 20.80
N ASN A 700 47.00 39.97 19.94
CA ASN A 700 48.30 40.49 20.35
C ASN A 700 48.36 42.01 20.52
N ASP A 701 47.28 42.72 20.18
CA ASP A 701 47.23 44.18 20.11
C ASP A 701 47.18 44.83 21.48
N GLU A 702 47.64 46.08 21.58
CA GLU A 702 47.79 46.83 22.84
C GLU A 702 46.47 46.90 23.65
N PHE A 703 45.33 46.89 22.96
CA PHE A 703 43.98 46.96 23.52
C PHE A 703 43.42 45.62 24.03
N CYS A 704 44.16 44.51 23.87
CA CYS A 704 43.69 43.19 24.30
C CYS A 704 43.67 43.03 25.83
N LEU A 705 42.71 42.23 26.31
CA LEU A 705 42.47 41.93 27.73
C LEU A 705 43.70 41.36 28.44
N ARG A 706 44.56 40.63 27.71
CA ARG A 706 45.80 40.06 28.25
C ARG A 706 46.73 41.11 28.86
N HIS A 707 46.75 42.34 28.34
CA HIS A 707 47.63 43.39 28.82
C HIS A 707 47.20 43.88 30.20
N TYR A 708 45.88 43.95 30.42
CA TYR A 708 45.31 44.17 31.75
C TYR A 708 45.65 43.01 32.70
N LEU A 709 45.44 41.76 32.28
CA LEU A 709 45.71 40.59 33.13
C LEU A 709 47.19 40.43 33.52
N ALA A 710 48.11 40.86 32.67
CA ALA A 710 49.54 40.86 32.97
C ALA A 710 49.92 41.90 34.05
N ASP A 711 49.16 42.99 34.19
CA ASP A 711 49.44 44.08 35.13
C ASP A 711 48.14 44.79 35.57
N PRO A 712 47.31 44.14 36.41
CA PRO A 712 45.97 44.65 36.75
C PRO A 712 45.97 45.93 37.59
N GLN A 713 47.12 46.26 38.19
CA GLN A 713 47.26 47.45 39.03
C GLN A 713 47.53 48.72 38.23
N ASN A 714 47.90 48.59 36.95
CA ASN A 714 48.19 49.73 36.09
C ASN A 714 46.89 50.43 35.65
N PRO A 715 46.66 51.69 36.05
CA PRO A 715 45.45 52.41 35.71
C PRO A 715 45.24 52.51 34.20
N GLN A 716 46.30 52.73 33.42
CA GLN A 716 46.23 52.92 31.97
C GLN A 716 45.75 51.69 31.19
N LYS A 717 45.80 50.50 31.81
CA LYS A 717 45.40 49.23 31.18
C LYS A 717 43.98 48.82 31.56
N ARG A 718 43.32 49.53 32.48
CA ARG A 718 41.93 49.23 32.89
C ARG A 718 40.94 49.38 31.74
N ILE A 719 41.21 50.30 30.82
CA ILE A 719 40.38 50.50 29.63
C ILE A 719 40.22 49.21 28.81
N ASN A 720 41.26 48.38 28.72
CA ASN A 720 41.18 47.10 28.02
C ASN A 720 40.18 46.13 28.68
N LEU A 721 40.06 46.15 30.00
CA LEU A 721 39.05 45.37 30.72
C LEU A 721 37.66 45.95 30.47
N PHE A 722 37.50 47.28 30.54
CA PHE A 722 36.19 47.93 30.38
C PHE A 722 35.64 47.77 28.96
N VAL A 723 36.45 48.02 27.93
CA VAL A 723 36.07 47.79 26.52
C VAL A 723 35.73 46.30 26.29
N TRP A 724 36.51 45.38 26.86
CA TRP A 724 36.20 43.95 26.77
C TRP A 724 34.87 43.59 27.43
N LEU A 725 34.61 44.12 28.64
CA LEU A 725 33.34 43.93 29.35
C LEU A 725 32.17 44.55 28.59
N GLU A 726 32.36 45.72 27.98
CA GLU A 726 31.32 46.38 27.19
C GLU A 726 30.88 45.49 26.03
N GLU A 727 31.83 44.96 25.25
CA GLU A 727 31.54 44.07 24.12
C GLU A 727 30.90 42.75 24.58
N ALA A 728 31.33 42.19 25.72
CA ALA A 728 30.71 41.02 26.31
C ALA A 728 29.25 41.27 26.71
N TYR A 729 28.96 42.41 27.36
CA TYR A 729 27.59 42.78 27.71
C TYR A 729 26.73 43.15 26.52
N ARG A 730 27.29 43.77 25.48
CA ARG A 730 26.58 44.04 24.23
C ARG A 730 26.08 42.74 23.59
N ILE A 731 26.89 41.69 23.60
CA ILE A 731 26.47 40.36 23.13
C ILE A 731 25.33 39.81 23.98
N VAL A 732 25.49 39.78 25.31
CA VAL A 732 24.46 39.26 26.23
C VAL A 732 23.15 40.03 26.09
N TRP A 733 23.21 41.35 26.00
CA TRP A 733 22.05 42.21 25.80
C TRP A 733 21.36 41.95 24.46
N ARG A 734 22.12 41.90 23.35
CA ARG A 734 21.53 41.58 22.03
C ARG A 734 21.00 40.15 21.93
N MET A 735 21.52 39.21 22.73
CA MET A 735 20.97 37.87 22.82
C MET A 735 19.57 37.85 23.44
N GLU A 736 19.22 38.80 24.31
CA GLU A 736 17.86 38.93 24.85
C GLU A 736 16.86 39.36 23.77
N GLU A 737 17.29 40.09 22.74
CA GLU A 737 16.46 40.47 21.58
C GLU A 737 16.13 39.30 20.65
N LEU A 738 16.78 38.14 20.82
CA LEU A 738 16.53 36.93 20.02
C LEU A 738 15.29 36.15 20.46
N GLU A 739 14.61 36.59 21.52
CA GLU A 739 13.38 35.97 22.05
C GLU A 739 13.52 34.44 22.14
N LEU A 740 14.58 33.97 22.80
CA LEU A 740 14.88 32.55 22.91
C LEU A 740 13.72 31.80 23.58
N LYS A 741 13.27 30.73 22.93
CA LYS A 741 12.16 29.90 23.38
C LYS A 741 12.54 29.17 24.67
N ASP A 742 11.65 29.23 25.66
CA ASP A 742 11.83 28.59 26.96
C ASP A 742 13.16 28.99 27.65
N ASP A 743 13.62 30.23 27.41
CA ASP A 743 14.86 30.74 27.96
C ASP A 743 14.76 30.92 29.49
N ILE A 744 15.45 30.04 30.20
CA ILE A 744 15.52 30.01 31.65
C ILE A 744 16.80 30.64 32.20
N LEU A 745 17.74 31.04 31.33
CA LEU A 745 19.03 31.57 31.76
C LEU A 745 18.94 33.07 32.04
N SER A 746 19.43 33.46 33.21
CA SER A 746 19.64 34.86 33.55
C SER A 746 20.75 35.49 32.69
N SER A 747 20.73 36.82 32.54
CA SER A 747 21.79 37.57 31.84
C SER A 747 23.18 37.28 32.43
N GLU A 748 23.25 37.03 33.74
CA GLU A 748 24.48 36.63 34.44
C GLU A 748 24.98 35.25 33.99
N GLU A 749 24.10 34.25 33.93
CA GLU A 749 24.48 32.91 33.49
C GLU A 749 24.93 32.91 32.03
N LYS A 750 24.26 33.69 31.17
CA LYS A 750 24.67 33.90 29.76
C LYS A 750 26.04 34.54 29.67
N PHE A 751 26.31 35.57 30.47
CA PHE A 751 27.63 36.20 30.56
C PHE A 751 28.71 35.18 30.98
N LEU A 752 28.45 34.36 32.00
CA LEU A 752 29.40 33.35 32.47
C LEU A 752 29.66 32.27 31.43
N LEU A 753 28.65 31.85 30.66
CA LEU A 753 28.80 30.92 29.55
C LEU A 753 29.66 31.52 28.43
N LEU A 754 29.39 32.76 28.06
CA LEU A 754 30.16 33.51 27.07
C LEU A 754 31.63 33.65 27.50
N LEU A 755 31.87 34.08 28.73
CA LEU A 755 33.20 34.22 29.32
C LEU A 755 33.97 32.90 29.28
N ARG A 756 33.32 31.77 29.61
CA ARG A 756 33.97 30.45 29.60
C ARG A 756 34.28 29.93 28.19
N ASP A 757 33.51 30.30 27.18
CA ASP A 757 33.81 29.89 25.79
C ASP A 757 34.93 30.73 25.19
N VAL A 758 34.94 32.05 25.47
CA VAL A 758 35.93 32.99 24.89
C VAL A 758 37.26 32.97 25.65
N TYR A 759 37.24 32.83 26.98
CA TYR A 759 38.45 32.78 27.82
C TYR A 759 38.75 31.35 28.29
N THR A 760 39.57 30.62 27.52
CA THR A 760 39.95 29.23 27.80
C THR A 760 41.40 29.04 28.26
N THR A 761 42.15 30.14 28.43
CA THR A 761 43.61 30.13 28.60
C THR A 761 44.08 29.79 30.01
N SER A 762 43.42 30.27 31.07
CA SER A 762 43.78 29.97 32.45
C SER A 762 42.60 30.07 33.42
N TYR A 763 42.57 29.22 34.46
CA TYR A 763 41.56 29.35 35.52
C TYR A 763 41.78 30.62 36.36
N GLU A 764 43.04 30.97 36.62
CA GLU A 764 43.41 32.13 37.43
C GLU A 764 42.99 33.45 36.76
N GLY A 765 43.26 33.62 35.45
CA GLY A 765 42.83 34.81 34.72
C GLY A 765 41.30 34.96 34.67
N LEU A 766 40.56 33.85 34.58
CA LEU A 766 39.10 33.89 34.64
C LEU A 766 38.60 34.40 36.00
N GLN A 767 39.22 33.96 37.10
CA GLN A 767 38.92 34.49 38.44
C GLN A 767 39.32 35.96 38.59
N GLN A 768 40.42 36.40 37.97
CA GLN A 768 40.82 37.81 37.96
C GLN A 768 39.81 38.70 37.25
N ILE A 769 39.25 38.26 36.12
CA ILE A 769 38.19 39.00 35.40
C ILE A 769 36.95 39.14 36.27
N LEU A 770 36.47 38.03 36.86
CA LEU A 770 35.28 38.04 37.72
C LEU A 770 35.47 38.92 38.96
N LYS A 771 36.63 38.84 39.61
CA LYS A 771 36.94 39.68 40.77
C LYS A 771 37.05 41.16 40.41
N ALA A 772 37.67 41.47 39.28
CA ALA A 772 37.79 42.86 38.80
C ALA A 772 36.40 43.44 38.47
N ARG A 773 35.56 42.65 37.82
CA ARG A 773 34.18 43.01 37.51
C ARG A 773 33.39 43.38 38.77
N GLU A 774 33.49 42.57 39.83
CA GLU A 774 32.86 42.89 41.13
C GLU A 774 33.48 44.12 41.79
N GLN A 775 34.81 44.24 41.78
CA GLN A 775 35.55 45.35 42.39
C GLN A 775 35.20 46.71 41.78
N TYR A 776 35.03 46.77 40.45
CA TYR A 776 34.68 48.00 39.75
C TYR A 776 33.16 48.21 39.63
N HIS A 777 32.33 47.34 40.21
CA HIS A 777 30.87 47.38 40.07
C HIS A 777 30.39 47.33 38.61
N ALA A 778 31.16 46.68 37.73
CA ALA A 778 30.91 46.55 36.30
C ALA A 778 29.95 45.38 36.01
N MET A 779 28.74 45.42 36.56
CA MET A 779 27.81 44.28 36.55
C MET A 779 26.89 44.23 35.32
N ASP A 780 26.74 45.35 34.61
CA ASP A 780 25.89 45.50 33.44
C ASP A 780 26.46 46.51 32.42
N LEU A 781 25.86 46.58 31.23
CA LEU A 781 26.32 47.45 30.14
C LEU A 781 26.38 48.94 30.51
N ASN A 782 25.44 49.43 31.32
CA ASN A 782 25.39 50.86 31.68
C ASN A 782 26.48 51.20 32.69
N SER A 783 26.72 50.32 33.67
CA SER A 783 27.81 50.46 34.64
C SER A 783 29.18 50.50 33.96
N VAL A 784 29.40 49.67 32.93
CA VAL A 784 30.65 49.65 32.16
C VAL A 784 30.83 50.93 31.34
N LYS A 785 29.77 51.43 30.68
CA LYS A 785 29.85 52.69 29.93
C LYS A 785 30.24 53.86 30.81
N LEU A 786 29.67 53.95 32.01
CA LEU A 786 30.01 55.00 32.97
C LEU A 786 31.49 54.92 33.41
N LEU A 787 32.02 53.70 33.60
CA LEU A 787 33.45 53.50 33.88
C LEU A 787 34.37 53.89 32.71
N ILE A 788 33.91 53.72 31.47
CA ILE A 788 34.64 54.16 30.28
C ILE A 788 34.64 55.70 30.23
N ASP A 789 33.49 56.34 30.41
CA ASP A 789 33.37 57.80 30.44
C ASP A 789 34.26 58.42 31.55
N GLU A 790 34.21 57.87 32.77
CA GLU A 790 35.06 58.29 33.89
C GLU A 790 36.56 58.14 33.57
N TYR A 791 36.92 57.06 32.89
CA TYR A 791 38.30 56.81 32.47
C TYR A 791 38.77 57.80 31.40
N GLU A 792 37.91 58.12 30.43
CA GLU A 792 38.18 59.13 29.41
C GLU A 792 38.33 60.52 30.01
N ASP A 793 37.52 60.88 31.00
CA ASP A 793 37.66 62.15 31.73
C ASP A 793 38.96 62.23 32.54
N GLU A 794 39.40 61.11 33.14
CA GLU A 794 40.62 61.05 33.97
C GLU A 794 41.92 60.99 33.14
N TYR A 795 41.90 60.29 31.98
CA TYR A 795 43.11 59.98 31.20
C TYR A 795 43.07 60.42 29.72
N GLY A 796 41.93 60.91 29.21
CA GLY A 796 41.69 61.20 27.78
C GLY A 796 42.59 62.26 27.16
N THR A 797 43.16 63.18 27.94
CA THR A 797 44.13 64.17 27.42
C THR A 797 45.52 63.60 27.10
N ASN A 798 45.84 62.37 27.53
CA ASN A 798 47.15 61.72 27.30
C ASN A 798 47.11 60.54 26.30
N LEU A 799 45.93 60.22 25.73
CA LEU A 799 45.77 59.13 24.77
C LEU A 799 45.91 59.66 23.34
N VAL A 800 47.14 59.66 22.81
CA VAL A 800 47.41 59.93 21.38
C VAL A 800 47.19 58.65 20.58
N ASN A 801 45.93 58.36 20.23
CA ASN A 801 45.43 57.93 18.91
C ASN A 801 44.03 57.29 19.06
N PRO A 802 43.13 57.50 18.10
CA PRO A 802 41.73 57.07 18.16
C PRO A 802 41.54 55.57 18.03
#